data_AF-A0A918V5Q8-F1
#
_entry.id   AF-A0A918V5Q8-F1
#
_cell.length_a   1.000
_cell.length_b   1.000
_cell.length_c   1.000
_cell.angle_alpha   90.00
_cell.angle_beta   90.00
_cell.angle_gamma   90.00
#
_symmetry.space_group_name_H-M   'P 1'
#
loop_
_entity.id
_entity.type
_entity.pdbx_description
1 polymer ?
#
loop_
_entity_poly.entity_id
_entity_poly.type
_entity_poly.pdbx_seq_one_letter_code
_entity_poly.pdbx_strand_id
1 'polypeptide(L)'
;MDDGDEPGRLVDKLDLSGCVRLLTGDDTWHTAAEPAVGLSRMVFSDGPAGVRGPGWDETSTAAVLPSASALGALWDEDRAYGLGVLLGEEARRKGVDVLLAPTLNLHRSPLAGRHFECCAEDPLLAGRTGAALVRGIQSRGVAATAKHYVANDSETERLTLDARVDERVLRELYLAPFEAAVRAGVWLVMSAYNRVNGASMSESSLLYEPLKGEWGFDGVVVSDWGAGRSTVASGRAGQDLLMPGPEGPWGAALVDAVERGLVSAEAVRDKARRLLRLAARVGALAPEGREGPEGREGREGREGREGPGASADPGASADPGASEGPEPPAGLVTPATPVAPVTPVAPVTPATSVTPVTPVAPATPVALVAPVTPTTPATPDVLTAPKSPAPPVRPVVVGAEQPPIAGQPLAGPPAEARCEPRPRASGEPGPQALAEPRPEAVAGAGCGRSVHAVAPADPADREARGRAVLCEAAAASSVLLENRGVLPLDPAALATLAVIGAHAADPRVQGGGSSEVFPREVVTPLAGLRDALPPGVRVVYEPGPPPEGTGGPAPLGPRHARDPETGAPGVRLRVLDASGAVLHHAHQPSGRVLEPELPPGAHSVELAAVLHPDVTGPWTLGLGGFGALRLTVDGAAVLAGEYPPRTDDPAVVHVRPPQHTARVHLTAGRPARVVARRRLAPGTGRATVLTAAPPGPDPAEALAAAVAAARGADAAVVVVGTTEGAESEGHDRRTLRLPSPQDRLVREVVRANPRTVVVVNAGGPVELPWRTRPGAVLLTWFPGQEAGAALADVLLGRTEPGGRLPTTWPAVLADAPVRTTRPTAGVLPYEEGLHIGHRAWLRAGRAPAYWFGHGLGYTTWAYERLGPPEPAPGGYEIPVELRNTGARAGREVVQVYLARPDSAVDRPVRWLAGWAAVRVGAGERVTAYVRIDARALRHWCPAEGGWTAEPGRFTLLAGRSAGDLPLRGVLEA
;
A
#
# COMPACT_ATOMS: atom_id res chain seq x y z
N MET A 1 -19.75 5.78 -41.71
CA MET A 1 -18.35 6.23 -41.67
C MET A 1 -17.76 5.62 -40.40
N ASP A 2 -16.48 5.31 -40.38
CA ASP A 2 -15.90 4.52 -39.29
C ASP A 2 -15.59 5.41 -38.09
N ASP A 3 -16.16 5.12 -36.91
CA ASP A 3 -15.98 5.93 -35.69
C ASP A 3 -14.76 5.48 -34.84
N GLY A 4 -13.95 4.54 -35.37
CA GLY A 4 -13.01 3.74 -34.58
C GLY A 4 -11.73 4.38 -34.01
N ASP A 5 -11.35 5.61 -34.36
CA ASP A 5 -10.17 6.28 -33.79
C ASP A 5 -10.33 7.81 -33.67
N GLU A 6 -11.29 8.23 -32.84
CA GLU A 6 -11.43 9.62 -32.40
C GLU A 6 -10.12 10.20 -31.81
N PRO A 7 -9.38 9.51 -30.90
CA PRO A 7 -8.10 10.03 -30.39
C PRO A 7 -7.07 10.33 -31.48
N GLY A 8 -6.93 9.47 -32.50
CA GLY A 8 -6.06 9.72 -33.65
C GLY A 8 -6.40 11.01 -34.38
N ARG A 9 -7.69 11.21 -34.72
CA ARG A 9 -8.19 12.42 -35.39
C ARG A 9 -7.99 13.69 -34.56
N LEU A 10 -8.01 13.58 -33.23
CA LEU A 10 -7.79 14.72 -32.34
C LEU A 10 -6.29 15.10 -32.25
N VAL A 11 -5.36 14.14 -32.23
CA VAL A 11 -3.91 14.44 -32.27
C VAL A 11 -3.52 15.19 -33.54
N ASP A 12 -4.11 14.85 -34.68
CA ASP A 12 -3.79 15.49 -35.96
C ASP A 12 -4.21 16.98 -36.03
N LYS A 13 -5.03 17.45 -35.09
CA LYS A 13 -5.36 18.89 -34.92
C LYS A 13 -4.29 19.67 -34.16
N LEU A 14 -3.33 18.99 -33.53
CA LEU A 14 -2.28 19.59 -32.71
C LEU A 14 -0.96 19.70 -33.49
N ASP A 15 -0.29 20.83 -33.35
CA ASP A 15 1.11 20.96 -33.75
C ASP A 15 2.04 20.23 -32.76
N LEU A 16 3.33 20.17 -33.07
CA LEU A 16 4.31 19.50 -32.22
C LEU A 16 4.37 20.10 -30.82
N SER A 17 4.29 21.43 -30.71
CA SER A 17 4.30 22.16 -29.43
C SER A 17 3.06 21.86 -28.58
N GLY A 18 1.89 21.80 -29.21
CA GLY A 18 0.63 21.38 -28.59
C GLY A 18 0.67 19.95 -28.10
N CYS A 19 1.19 19.01 -28.90
CA CYS A 19 1.42 17.64 -28.47
C CYS A 19 2.32 17.59 -27.24
N VAL A 20 3.48 18.25 -27.27
CA VAL A 20 4.46 18.25 -26.16
C VAL A 20 3.90 18.89 -24.89
N ARG A 21 3.08 19.95 -24.99
CA ARG A 21 2.40 20.59 -23.84
C ARG A 21 1.55 19.62 -23.03
N LEU A 22 0.93 18.62 -23.68
CA LEU A 22 0.11 17.62 -22.99
C LEU A 22 0.92 16.55 -22.25
N LEU A 23 2.23 16.41 -22.54
CA LEU A 23 3.06 15.30 -22.04
C LEU A 23 3.70 15.57 -20.67
N THR A 24 3.49 16.76 -20.10
CA THR A 24 3.86 17.10 -18.72
C THR A 24 2.59 17.50 -17.98
N GLY A 25 2.52 17.25 -16.67
CA GLY A 25 1.49 17.83 -15.81
C GLY A 25 1.40 19.36 -15.94
N ASP A 26 0.22 19.91 -15.70
CA ASP A 26 -0.02 21.35 -15.65
C ASP A 26 0.25 21.89 -14.22
N ASP A 27 0.04 21.04 -13.22
CA ASP A 27 0.49 21.22 -11.85
C ASP A 27 0.86 19.86 -11.23
N THR A 28 0.89 19.77 -9.89
CA THR A 28 1.22 18.54 -9.15
C THR A 28 0.24 17.38 -9.40
N TRP A 29 -1.04 17.65 -9.69
CA TRP A 29 -2.12 16.65 -9.72
C TRP A 29 -3.02 16.74 -10.96
N HIS A 30 -2.81 17.69 -11.86
CA HIS A 30 -3.63 17.87 -13.05
C HIS A 30 -2.82 17.77 -14.35
N THR A 31 -3.44 17.20 -15.39
CA THR A 31 -2.94 17.33 -16.77
C THR A 31 -3.39 18.65 -17.39
N ALA A 32 -2.67 19.10 -18.42
CA ALA A 32 -3.07 20.27 -19.20
C ALA A 32 -4.42 20.04 -19.91
N ALA A 33 -5.23 21.10 -20.00
CA ALA A 33 -6.39 21.15 -20.88
C ALA A 33 -5.97 21.57 -22.30
N GLU A 34 -6.77 21.19 -23.29
CA GLU A 34 -6.60 21.64 -24.67
C GLU A 34 -7.97 21.84 -25.36
N PRO A 35 -8.51 23.07 -25.33
CA PRO A 35 -9.79 23.39 -25.94
C PRO A 35 -9.88 23.05 -27.44
N ALA A 36 -8.78 23.11 -28.20
CA ALA A 36 -8.77 22.80 -29.63
C ALA A 36 -9.16 21.34 -29.95
N VAL A 37 -9.04 20.43 -28.98
CA VAL A 37 -9.46 19.02 -29.06
C VAL A 37 -10.54 18.66 -28.04
N GLY A 38 -11.14 19.65 -27.38
CA GLY A 38 -12.17 19.44 -26.35
C GLY A 38 -11.67 18.77 -25.06
N LEU A 39 -10.36 18.78 -24.80
CA LEU A 39 -9.74 18.14 -23.63
C LEU A 39 -9.86 19.02 -22.39
N SER A 40 -10.50 18.49 -21.35
CA SER A 40 -10.50 19.05 -19.99
C SER A 40 -9.28 18.56 -19.19
N ARG A 41 -8.88 19.30 -18.13
CA ARG A 41 -7.88 18.83 -17.16
C ARG A 41 -8.38 17.54 -16.50
N MET A 42 -7.58 16.47 -16.48
CA MET A 42 -7.87 15.25 -15.72
C MET A 42 -7.22 15.34 -14.34
N VAL A 43 -7.94 14.92 -13.29
CA VAL A 43 -7.48 14.98 -11.90
C VAL A 43 -6.86 13.65 -11.45
N PHE A 44 -5.63 13.70 -10.93
CA PHE A 44 -4.88 12.57 -10.37
C PHE A 44 -4.91 12.57 -8.84
N SER A 45 -4.87 11.39 -8.21
CA SER A 45 -4.78 11.26 -6.75
C SER A 45 -4.15 9.95 -6.31
N ASP A 46 -3.37 9.96 -5.22
CA ASP A 46 -3.14 8.75 -4.42
C ASP A 46 -4.42 8.34 -3.66
N GLY A 47 -4.57 7.10 -3.20
CA GLY A 47 -3.63 5.99 -3.32
C GLY A 47 -4.29 4.65 -2.95
N PRO A 48 -3.51 3.56 -2.79
CA PRO A 48 -4.04 2.21 -2.75
C PRO A 48 -4.88 1.83 -1.51
N ALA A 49 -4.89 2.66 -0.46
CA ALA A 49 -5.71 2.46 0.74
C ALA A 49 -6.87 3.47 0.90
N GLY A 50 -7.06 4.38 -0.06
CA GLY A 50 -8.11 5.42 0.01
C GLY A 50 -7.78 6.61 -0.90
N VAL A 51 -8.77 7.43 -1.26
CA VAL A 51 -8.59 8.51 -2.23
C VAL A 51 -8.34 9.85 -1.53
N ARG A 52 -7.12 10.38 -1.61
CA ARG A 52 -6.73 11.65 -0.97
C ARG A 52 -7.46 12.85 -1.57
N GLY A 53 -7.48 12.95 -2.89
CA GLY A 53 -7.77 14.17 -3.65
C GLY A 53 -6.50 14.95 -4.03
N PRO A 54 -6.64 16.06 -4.77
CA PRO A 54 -5.52 16.85 -5.31
C PRO A 54 -4.81 17.75 -4.27
N GLY A 55 -4.94 17.47 -2.97
CA GLY A 55 -4.31 18.25 -1.91
C GLY A 55 -4.33 17.53 -0.56
N TRP A 56 -3.39 17.87 0.31
CA TRP A 56 -3.29 17.33 1.67
C TRP A 56 -4.05 18.18 2.68
N ASP A 57 -5.38 18.01 2.68
CA ASP A 57 -6.33 18.70 3.57
C ASP A 57 -7.06 17.69 4.47
N GLU A 58 -6.89 17.83 5.79
CA GLU A 58 -7.52 16.95 6.80
C GLU A 58 -9.05 17.09 6.82
N THR A 59 -9.62 18.17 6.28
CA THR A 59 -11.08 18.34 6.14
C THR A 59 -11.65 17.57 4.94
N SER A 60 -10.82 17.26 3.94
CA SER A 60 -11.20 16.48 2.75
C SER A 60 -11.14 14.97 3.03
N THR A 61 -12.08 14.48 3.83
CA THR A 61 -12.08 13.08 4.29
C THR A 61 -12.28 12.03 3.18
N ALA A 62 -11.80 10.82 3.44
CA ALA A 62 -11.81 9.67 2.55
C ALA A 62 -12.09 8.36 3.30
N ALA A 63 -12.66 7.37 2.61
CA ALA A 63 -12.71 6.01 3.14
C ALA A 63 -11.29 5.41 3.24
N VAL A 64 -10.93 4.88 4.41
CA VAL A 64 -9.66 4.17 4.63
C VAL A 64 -9.89 2.67 4.60
N LEU A 65 -9.39 2.03 3.55
CA LEU A 65 -9.40 0.58 3.36
C LEU A 65 -8.37 -0.11 4.26
N PRO A 66 -8.53 -1.42 4.52
CA PRO A 66 -7.42 -2.26 4.97
C PRO A 66 -6.22 -2.12 4.01
N SER A 67 -5.00 -2.23 4.54
CA SER A 67 -3.76 -2.17 3.76
C SER A 67 -3.67 -3.25 2.68
N ALA A 68 -2.82 -3.06 1.65
CA ALA A 68 -2.70 -4.01 0.54
C ALA A 68 -2.27 -5.42 1.02
N SER A 69 -1.42 -5.52 2.04
CA SER A 69 -1.10 -6.80 2.69
C SER A 69 -2.32 -7.46 3.35
N ALA A 70 -3.28 -6.68 3.86
CA ALA A 70 -4.57 -7.20 4.31
C ALA A 70 -5.44 -7.68 3.13
N LEU A 71 -5.46 -6.95 2.01
CA LEU A 71 -6.18 -7.37 0.79
C LEU A 71 -5.61 -8.66 0.21
N GLY A 72 -4.29 -8.81 0.16
CA GLY A 72 -3.64 -10.08 -0.20
C GLY A 72 -4.02 -11.21 0.77
N ALA A 73 -4.25 -10.90 2.05
CA ALA A 73 -4.69 -11.88 3.04
C ALA A 73 -6.14 -12.36 2.87
N LEU A 74 -6.96 -11.71 2.04
CA LEU A 74 -8.33 -12.16 1.73
C LEU A 74 -8.35 -13.46 0.90
N TRP A 75 -7.43 -13.60 -0.07
CA TRP A 75 -7.47 -14.65 -1.10
C TRP A 75 -8.84 -14.73 -1.81
N ASP A 76 -9.42 -13.56 -2.12
CA ASP A 76 -10.81 -13.39 -2.52
C ASP A 76 -10.92 -12.27 -3.57
N GLU A 77 -11.00 -12.64 -4.86
CA GLU A 77 -11.03 -11.67 -5.96
C GLU A 77 -12.32 -10.83 -5.96
N ASP A 78 -13.45 -11.39 -5.52
CA ASP A 78 -14.73 -10.68 -5.49
C ASP A 78 -14.72 -9.57 -4.42
N ARG A 79 -14.11 -9.83 -3.25
CA ARG A 79 -13.89 -8.80 -2.23
C ARG A 79 -12.91 -7.73 -2.70
N ALA A 80 -11.82 -8.11 -3.34
CA ALA A 80 -10.86 -7.16 -3.91
C ALA A 80 -11.53 -6.28 -5.00
N TYR A 81 -12.38 -6.87 -5.85
CA TYR A 81 -13.20 -6.12 -6.80
C TYR A 81 -14.16 -5.15 -6.09
N GLY A 82 -14.90 -5.59 -5.06
CA GLY A 82 -15.80 -4.74 -4.28
C GLY A 82 -15.10 -3.56 -3.59
N LEU A 83 -13.87 -3.75 -3.10
CA LEU A 83 -13.03 -2.68 -2.56
C LEU A 83 -12.55 -1.72 -3.66
N GLY A 84 -12.22 -2.23 -4.85
CA GLY A 84 -11.94 -1.40 -6.02
C GLY A 84 -13.13 -0.55 -6.46
N VAL A 85 -14.35 -1.12 -6.40
CA VAL A 85 -15.61 -0.38 -6.65
C VAL A 85 -15.78 0.76 -5.64
N LEU A 86 -15.52 0.52 -4.36
CA LEU A 86 -15.55 1.56 -3.32
C LEU A 86 -14.53 2.67 -3.60
N LEU A 87 -13.29 2.33 -3.93
CA LEU A 87 -12.26 3.32 -4.33
C LEU A 87 -12.69 4.16 -5.56
N GLY A 88 -13.33 3.53 -6.55
CA GLY A 88 -13.89 4.23 -7.70
C GLY A 88 -15.03 5.19 -7.33
N GLU A 89 -15.89 4.81 -6.37
CA GLU A 89 -16.96 5.67 -5.84
C GLU A 89 -16.39 6.85 -5.02
N GLU A 90 -15.37 6.62 -4.19
CA GLU A 90 -14.64 7.67 -3.47
C GLU A 90 -13.97 8.67 -4.42
N ALA A 91 -13.31 8.17 -5.48
CA ALA A 91 -12.68 8.98 -6.51
C ALA A 91 -13.71 9.84 -7.25
N ARG A 92 -14.86 9.27 -7.65
CA ARG A 92 -15.94 10.08 -8.25
C ARG A 92 -16.58 11.06 -7.27
N ARG A 93 -16.64 10.80 -5.96
CA ARG A 93 -17.04 11.82 -4.95
C ARG A 93 -16.07 13.01 -4.92
N LYS A 94 -14.76 12.75 -5.03
CA LYS A 94 -13.69 13.76 -4.98
C LYS A 94 -13.35 14.40 -6.34
N GLY A 95 -14.09 14.09 -7.40
CA GLY A 95 -13.81 14.61 -8.75
C GLY A 95 -12.49 14.09 -9.35
N VAL A 96 -12.00 12.94 -8.88
CA VAL A 96 -10.77 12.30 -9.37
C VAL A 96 -11.08 11.43 -10.59
N ASP A 97 -10.26 11.57 -11.63
CA ASP A 97 -10.35 10.78 -12.87
C ASP A 97 -9.34 9.65 -12.91
N VAL A 98 -8.16 9.84 -12.28
CA VAL A 98 -7.07 8.86 -12.26
C VAL A 98 -6.65 8.58 -10.82
N LEU A 99 -6.82 7.32 -10.39
CA LEU A 99 -6.39 6.84 -9.09
C LEU A 99 -5.05 6.11 -9.21
N LEU A 100 -4.07 6.53 -8.38
CA LEU A 100 -2.72 5.97 -8.34
C LEU A 100 -2.67 4.66 -7.52
N ALA A 101 -3.46 3.67 -7.96
CA ALA A 101 -3.60 2.36 -7.35
C ALA A 101 -3.99 1.30 -8.41
N PRO A 102 -3.65 0.00 -8.22
CA PRO A 102 -2.98 -0.59 -7.06
C PRO A 102 -1.44 -0.62 -7.15
N THR A 103 -0.79 -0.81 -5.99
CA THR A 103 0.65 -1.11 -5.89
C THR A 103 0.88 -2.62 -6.01
N LEU A 104 1.71 -3.03 -6.99
CA LEU A 104 1.94 -4.40 -7.46
C LEU A 104 3.39 -4.89 -7.32
N ASN A 105 4.23 -4.13 -6.63
CA ASN A 105 5.54 -4.58 -6.16
C ASN A 105 5.41 -5.79 -5.20
N LEU A 106 6.49 -6.56 -5.02
CA LEU A 106 6.44 -7.83 -4.29
C LEU A 106 7.13 -7.73 -2.94
N HIS A 107 6.70 -8.54 -1.97
CA HIS A 107 7.38 -8.70 -0.67
C HIS A 107 8.71 -9.46 -0.82
N ARG A 108 9.70 -8.87 -1.49
CA ARG A 108 11.04 -9.44 -1.71
C ARG A 108 11.78 -9.65 -0.38
N SER A 109 11.83 -8.62 0.46
CA SER A 109 12.46 -8.63 1.78
C SER A 109 11.41 -8.28 2.85
N PRO A 110 11.40 -8.95 4.02
CA PRO A 110 10.53 -8.55 5.11
C PRO A 110 10.92 -7.17 5.67
N LEU A 111 12.08 -6.61 5.32
CA LEU A 111 12.51 -5.28 5.77
C LEU A 111 11.99 -4.12 4.90
N ALA A 112 11.32 -4.38 3.77
CA ALA A 112 10.86 -3.32 2.87
C ALA A 112 9.95 -2.28 3.58
N GLY A 113 10.19 -0.98 3.35
CA GLY A 113 9.46 0.11 4.01
C GLY A 113 7.97 0.16 3.66
N ARG A 114 7.64 -0.09 2.38
CA ARG A 114 6.28 -0.14 1.83
C ARG A 114 5.70 -1.55 1.76
N HIS A 115 6.15 -2.47 2.64
CA HIS A 115 5.62 -3.85 2.71
C HIS A 115 4.09 -3.85 2.88
N PHE A 116 3.57 -2.99 3.75
CA PHE A 116 2.12 -2.80 3.96
C PHE A 116 1.33 -2.43 2.68
N GLU A 117 1.98 -1.76 1.72
CA GLU A 117 1.38 -1.25 0.49
C GLU A 117 1.43 -2.25 -0.67
N CYS A 118 2.15 -3.36 -0.49
CA CYS A 118 2.22 -4.45 -1.46
C CYS A 118 1.24 -5.57 -1.06
N CYS A 119 0.77 -6.34 -2.05
CA CYS A 119 -0.24 -7.38 -1.79
C CYS A 119 0.35 -8.69 -1.26
N ALA A 120 1.44 -9.19 -1.85
CA ALA A 120 1.99 -10.51 -1.54
C ALA A 120 3.48 -10.67 -1.88
N GLU A 121 4.09 -11.73 -1.36
CA GLU A 121 5.39 -12.25 -1.83
C GLU A 121 5.27 -13.10 -3.10
N ASP A 122 4.04 -13.44 -3.50
CA ASP A 122 3.74 -14.35 -4.59
C ASP A 122 3.12 -13.61 -5.79
N PRO A 123 3.67 -13.76 -7.01
CA PRO A 123 3.21 -12.99 -8.17
C PRO A 123 1.79 -13.36 -8.63
N LEU A 124 1.33 -14.60 -8.41
CA LEU A 124 -0.03 -15.01 -8.80
C LEU A 124 -1.07 -14.38 -7.87
N LEU A 125 -0.81 -14.41 -6.56
CA LEU A 125 -1.69 -13.78 -5.57
C LEU A 125 -1.71 -12.26 -5.75
N ALA A 126 -0.55 -11.62 -5.87
CA ALA A 126 -0.44 -10.18 -6.11
C ALA A 126 -1.12 -9.76 -7.43
N GLY A 127 -0.84 -10.47 -8.52
CA GLY A 127 -1.40 -10.18 -9.84
C GLY A 127 -2.92 -10.30 -9.92
N ARG A 128 -3.51 -11.37 -9.38
CA ARG A 128 -4.97 -11.57 -9.37
C ARG A 128 -5.69 -10.58 -8.44
N THR A 129 -5.14 -10.30 -7.25
CA THR A 129 -5.67 -9.29 -6.32
C THR A 129 -5.65 -7.89 -6.95
N GLY A 130 -4.51 -7.53 -7.57
CA GLY A 130 -4.34 -6.28 -8.30
C GLY A 130 -5.29 -6.14 -9.48
N ALA A 131 -5.41 -7.18 -10.30
CA ALA A 131 -6.34 -7.24 -11.43
C ALA A 131 -7.81 -7.06 -11.01
N ALA A 132 -8.22 -7.62 -9.86
CA ALA A 132 -9.55 -7.42 -9.32
C ALA A 132 -9.81 -5.97 -8.89
N LEU A 133 -8.85 -5.33 -8.21
CA LEU A 133 -8.92 -3.91 -7.85
C LEU A 133 -9.02 -3.00 -9.09
N VAL A 134 -8.19 -3.25 -10.11
CA VAL A 134 -8.21 -2.53 -11.40
C VAL A 134 -9.61 -2.58 -12.03
N ARG A 135 -10.20 -3.77 -12.14
CA ARG A 135 -11.56 -3.95 -12.67
C ARG A 135 -12.60 -3.20 -11.84
N GLY A 136 -12.47 -3.23 -10.51
CA GLY A 136 -13.38 -2.55 -9.58
C GLY A 136 -13.35 -1.02 -9.76
N ILE A 137 -12.16 -0.42 -9.76
CA ILE A 137 -11.95 1.03 -9.92
C ILE A 137 -12.50 1.49 -11.29
N GLN A 138 -12.11 0.80 -12.37
CA GLN A 138 -12.50 1.15 -13.73
C GLN A 138 -14.00 0.93 -14.02
N SER A 139 -14.70 0.09 -13.25
CA SER A 139 -16.17 -0.03 -13.32
C SER A 139 -16.93 1.25 -12.93
N ARG A 140 -16.24 2.23 -12.32
CA ARG A 140 -16.74 3.58 -12.00
C ARG A 140 -16.22 4.66 -12.96
N GLY A 141 -15.63 4.24 -14.08
CA GLY A 141 -15.05 5.12 -15.09
C GLY A 141 -13.81 5.87 -14.60
N VAL A 142 -13.23 5.48 -13.47
CA VAL A 142 -11.99 6.05 -12.93
C VAL A 142 -10.83 5.21 -13.42
N ALA A 143 -9.76 5.83 -13.90
CA ALA A 143 -8.60 5.09 -14.36
C ALA A 143 -7.82 4.50 -13.18
N ALA A 144 -7.49 3.21 -13.26
CA ALA A 144 -6.57 2.58 -12.33
C ALA A 144 -5.13 2.69 -12.86
N THR A 145 -4.16 2.73 -11.94
CA THR A 145 -2.73 2.88 -12.23
C THR A 145 -1.94 1.78 -11.54
N ALA A 146 -1.48 0.79 -12.31
CA ALA A 146 -0.59 -0.25 -11.78
C ALA A 146 0.80 0.35 -11.49
N LYS A 147 1.22 0.37 -10.21
CA LYS A 147 2.50 0.98 -9.79
C LYS A 147 3.35 0.03 -8.91
N HIS A 148 4.67 0.15 -8.83
CA HIS A 148 5.59 0.99 -9.60
C HIS A 148 6.41 0.05 -10.48
N TYR A 149 6.28 0.22 -11.79
CA TYR A 149 6.88 -0.62 -12.82
C TYR A 149 8.35 -0.22 -13.03
N VAL A 150 9.33 -1.01 -12.63
CA VAL A 150 9.27 -2.31 -11.94
C VAL A 150 10.47 -2.45 -10.98
N ALA A 151 10.40 -3.43 -10.07
CA ALA A 151 11.42 -3.74 -9.06
C ALA A 151 11.71 -2.62 -8.03
N ASN A 152 10.71 -1.79 -7.73
CA ASN A 152 10.73 -0.82 -6.64
C ASN A 152 10.42 -1.50 -5.29
N ASP A 153 11.17 -2.55 -4.95
CA ASP A 153 10.91 -3.41 -3.79
C ASP A 153 11.75 -3.01 -2.54
N SER A 154 12.29 -1.78 -2.52
CA SER A 154 13.07 -1.19 -1.44
C SER A 154 13.05 0.34 -1.50
N GLU A 155 12.91 0.99 -0.34
CA GLU A 155 12.92 2.45 -0.24
C GLU A 155 14.32 3.06 -0.14
N THR A 156 15.30 2.30 0.35
CA THR A 156 16.67 2.79 0.62
C THR A 156 17.36 3.19 -0.68
N GLU A 157 17.57 4.51 -0.86
CA GLU A 157 18.17 5.08 -2.08
C GLU A 157 17.32 4.83 -3.35
N ARG A 158 15.99 4.66 -3.21
CA ARG A 158 15.04 4.39 -4.32
C ARG A 158 15.16 5.30 -5.54
N LEU A 159 15.57 6.56 -5.33
CA LEU A 159 15.77 7.55 -6.40
C LEU A 159 16.97 7.24 -7.31
N THR A 160 17.91 6.41 -6.89
CA THR A 160 19.20 6.16 -7.57
C THR A 160 19.61 4.69 -7.63
N LEU A 161 19.00 3.80 -6.83
CA LEU A 161 19.35 2.39 -6.78
C LEU A 161 19.14 1.71 -8.14
N ASP A 162 20.03 0.77 -8.45
CA ASP A 162 19.99 -0.06 -9.65
C ASP A 162 19.76 -1.52 -9.28
N ALA A 163 18.51 -1.97 -9.48
CA ALA A 163 18.12 -3.35 -9.25
C ALA A 163 18.71 -4.23 -10.37
N ARG A 164 19.61 -5.15 -10.01
CA ARG A 164 20.22 -6.10 -10.95
C ARG A 164 19.47 -7.41 -10.88
N VAL A 165 18.67 -7.68 -11.90
CA VAL A 165 17.69 -8.76 -11.97
C VAL A 165 17.87 -9.53 -13.27
N ASP A 166 17.99 -10.85 -13.18
CA ASP A 166 17.99 -11.72 -14.36
C ASP A 166 16.66 -11.60 -15.15
N GLU A 167 16.71 -11.76 -16.48
CA GLU A 167 15.55 -11.56 -17.35
C GLU A 167 14.42 -12.57 -17.06
N ARG A 168 14.76 -13.84 -16.86
CA ARG A 168 13.77 -14.87 -16.51
C ARG A 168 13.15 -14.59 -15.15
N VAL A 169 13.96 -14.16 -14.18
CA VAL A 169 13.47 -13.74 -12.85
C VAL A 169 12.55 -12.52 -12.94
N LEU A 170 12.91 -11.53 -13.76
CA LEU A 170 12.10 -10.34 -14.02
C LEU A 170 10.74 -10.73 -14.63
N ARG A 171 10.73 -11.63 -15.63
CA ARG A 171 9.54 -12.15 -16.33
C ARG A 171 8.64 -13.04 -15.46
N GLU A 172 9.21 -13.94 -14.65
CA GLU A 172 8.46 -14.91 -13.83
C GLU A 172 7.98 -14.35 -12.48
N LEU A 173 8.64 -13.33 -11.93
CA LEU A 173 8.25 -12.70 -10.66
C LEU A 173 7.75 -11.26 -10.85
N TYR A 174 8.64 -10.32 -11.10
CA TYR A 174 8.37 -8.89 -10.87
C TYR A 174 7.48 -8.24 -11.93
N LEU A 175 7.51 -8.75 -13.17
CA LEU A 175 6.64 -8.32 -14.26
C LEU A 175 5.27 -9.02 -14.25
N ALA A 176 5.16 -10.21 -13.67
CA ALA A 176 3.95 -11.03 -13.75
C ALA A 176 2.68 -10.37 -13.14
N PRO A 177 2.74 -9.63 -12.01
CA PRO A 177 1.61 -8.83 -11.53
C PRO A 177 1.16 -7.74 -12.51
N PHE A 178 2.09 -7.13 -13.24
CA PHE A 178 1.79 -6.10 -14.23
C PHE A 178 1.24 -6.71 -15.53
N GLU A 179 1.74 -7.88 -15.96
CA GLU A 179 1.12 -8.65 -17.06
C GLU A 179 -0.34 -9.00 -16.72
N ALA A 180 -0.63 -9.37 -15.47
CA ALA A 180 -1.99 -9.63 -15.00
C ALA A 180 -2.87 -8.35 -15.00
N ALA A 181 -2.32 -7.18 -14.64
CA ALA A 181 -3.03 -5.91 -14.70
C ALA A 181 -3.32 -5.45 -16.14
N VAL A 182 -2.38 -5.64 -17.09
CA VAL A 182 -2.60 -5.35 -18.51
C VAL A 182 -3.66 -6.28 -19.10
N ARG A 183 -3.62 -7.58 -18.79
CA ARG A 183 -4.68 -8.54 -19.17
C ARG A 183 -6.05 -8.22 -18.55
N ALA A 184 -6.08 -7.51 -17.41
CA ALA A 184 -7.30 -7.00 -16.80
C ALA A 184 -7.77 -5.65 -17.40
N GLY A 185 -7.05 -5.11 -18.38
CA GLY A 185 -7.39 -3.87 -19.08
C GLY A 185 -7.06 -2.60 -18.29
N VAL A 186 -5.98 -2.59 -17.48
CA VAL A 186 -5.54 -1.38 -16.76
C VAL A 186 -5.27 -0.21 -17.73
N TRP A 187 -5.70 1.00 -17.36
CA TRP A 187 -5.56 2.18 -18.23
C TRP A 187 -4.25 2.96 -18.03
N LEU A 188 -3.61 2.87 -16.86
CA LEU A 188 -2.28 3.43 -16.62
C LEU A 188 -1.30 2.42 -16.00
N VAL A 189 -0.02 2.62 -16.29
CA VAL A 189 1.12 2.03 -15.58
C VAL A 189 2.03 3.16 -15.12
N MET A 190 2.53 3.12 -13.89
CA MET A 190 3.47 4.11 -13.38
C MET A 190 4.91 3.58 -13.45
N SER A 191 5.82 4.28 -14.15
CA SER A 191 7.25 3.94 -14.15
C SER A 191 7.89 4.31 -12.81
N ALA A 192 8.64 3.38 -12.20
CA ALA A 192 9.26 3.58 -10.89
C ALA A 192 10.41 4.61 -10.86
N TYR A 193 10.85 4.99 -9.66
CA TYR A 193 12.03 5.82 -9.43
C TYR A 193 13.37 5.15 -9.75
N ASN A 194 13.47 3.84 -9.47
CA ASN A 194 14.73 3.11 -9.51
C ASN A 194 15.21 2.85 -10.95
N ARG A 195 16.43 2.34 -11.04
CA ARG A 195 16.94 1.70 -12.25
C ARG A 195 16.71 0.20 -12.20
N VAL A 196 16.58 -0.41 -13.37
CA VAL A 196 16.65 -1.87 -13.56
C VAL A 196 17.70 -2.14 -14.62
N ASN A 197 18.67 -2.98 -14.27
CA ASN A 197 19.78 -3.38 -15.15
C ASN A 197 20.55 -2.21 -15.80
N GLY A 198 20.60 -1.06 -15.12
CA GLY A 198 21.35 0.13 -15.51
C GLY A 198 20.53 1.27 -16.11
N ALA A 199 19.28 1.03 -16.53
CA ALA A 199 18.40 2.04 -17.09
C ALA A 199 17.38 2.55 -16.05
N SER A 200 17.21 3.88 -15.94
CA SER A 200 16.13 4.48 -15.15
C SER A 200 14.78 4.03 -15.70
N MET A 201 13.79 3.69 -14.85
CA MET A 201 12.55 3.09 -15.37
C MET A 201 11.77 4.01 -16.33
N SER A 202 11.83 5.33 -16.16
CA SER A 202 11.29 6.36 -17.09
C SER A 202 12.03 6.45 -18.44
N GLU A 203 13.14 5.73 -18.60
CA GLU A 203 13.99 5.67 -19.81
C GLU A 203 14.10 4.23 -20.34
N SER A 204 13.47 3.26 -19.66
CA SER A 204 13.72 1.84 -19.86
C SER A 204 13.00 1.28 -21.09
N SER A 205 13.71 0.40 -21.81
CA SER A 205 13.13 -0.42 -22.88
C SER A 205 11.93 -1.25 -22.41
N LEU A 206 11.88 -1.61 -21.12
CA LEU A 206 10.78 -2.34 -20.48
C LEU A 206 9.43 -1.61 -20.57
N LEU A 207 9.42 -0.29 -20.73
CA LEU A 207 8.18 0.48 -20.97
C LEU A 207 7.59 0.27 -22.37
N TYR A 208 8.39 -0.26 -23.30
CA TYR A 208 7.92 -0.66 -24.62
C TYR A 208 7.80 -2.19 -24.72
N GLU A 209 8.89 -2.93 -24.50
CA GLU A 209 8.91 -4.39 -24.59
C GLU A 209 9.26 -4.97 -23.20
N PRO A 210 8.32 -5.66 -22.51
CA PRO A 210 7.09 -6.24 -23.04
C PRO A 210 5.81 -5.40 -22.97
N LEU A 211 5.82 -4.27 -22.24
CA LEU A 211 4.57 -3.60 -21.83
C LEU A 211 3.63 -3.24 -23.00
N LYS A 212 4.12 -2.44 -23.96
CA LYS A 212 3.36 -1.96 -25.13
C LYS A 212 3.45 -2.90 -26.33
N GLY A 213 4.55 -3.64 -26.45
CA GLY A 213 4.82 -4.65 -27.47
C GLY A 213 4.09 -5.95 -27.17
N GLU A 214 4.78 -6.95 -26.60
CA GLU A 214 4.25 -8.29 -26.31
C GLU A 214 2.86 -8.30 -25.63
N TRP A 215 2.62 -7.44 -24.63
CA TRP A 215 1.36 -7.44 -23.89
C TRP A 215 0.28 -6.50 -24.47
N GLY A 216 0.60 -5.71 -25.49
CA GLY A 216 -0.36 -4.83 -26.17
C GLY A 216 -0.95 -3.71 -25.32
N PHE A 217 -0.25 -3.20 -24.29
CA PHE A 217 -0.74 -2.09 -23.46
C PHE A 217 -0.99 -0.81 -24.29
N ASP A 218 -2.26 -0.43 -24.40
CA ASP A 218 -2.72 0.73 -25.18
C ASP A 218 -2.92 2.01 -24.37
N GLY A 219 -2.74 1.91 -23.05
CA GLY A 219 -2.90 3.00 -22.08
C GLY A 219 -1.69 3.94 -21.99
N VAL A 220 -1.64 4.69 -20.89
CA VAL A 220 -0.64 5.73 -20.61
C VAL A 220 0.38 5.23 -19.59
N VAL A 221 1.67 5.38 -19.93
CA VAL A 221 2.77 5.28 -18.95
C VAL A 221 2.99 6.66 -18.31
N VAL A 222 2.64 6.80 -17.04
CA VAL A 222 2.90 7.99 -16.23
C VAL A 222 4.19 7.80 -15.43
N SER A 223 4.93 8.87 -15.12
CA SER A 223 6.09 8.77 -14.24
C SER A 223 5.67 8.74 -12.78
N ASP A 224 6.45 8.10 -11.92
CA ASP A 224 6.44 8.49 -10.50
C ASP A 224 6.89 9.96 -10.38
N TRP A 225 6.54 10.63 -9.28
CA TRP A 225 6.62 12.08 -9.13
C TRP A 225 8.08 12.60 -9.15
N GLY A 226 8.52 13.15 -10.28
CA GLY A 226 9.91 13.57 -10.49
C GLY A 226 10.88 12.46 -10.94
N ALA A 227 10.36 11.31 -11.38
CA ALA A 227 11.17 10.23 -11.95
C ALA A 227 11.62 10.50 -13.42
N GLY A 228 10.98 11.44 -14.13
CA GLY A 228 11.43 11.90 -15.44
C GLY A 228 12.59 12.91 -15.33
N ARG A 229 13.80 12.54 -15.76
CA ARG A 229 15.03 13.34 -15.53
C ARG A 229 15.86 13.67 -16.77
N SER A 230 15.43 13.21 -17.95
CA SER A 230 16.10 13.48 -19.22
C SER A 230 15.09 13.83 -20.31
N THR A 231 15.54 14.49 -21.37
CA THR A 231 14.69 14.84 -22.51
C THR A 231 14.69 13.73 -23.56
N VAL A 232 15.86 13.37 -24.10
CA VAL A 232 15.99 12.50 -25.27
C VAL A 232 15.76 11.03 -24.94
N ALA A 233 16.27 10.53 -23.80
CA ALA A 233 16.15 9.11 -23.46
C ALA A 233 14.70 8.75 -23.08
N SER A 234 14.08 9.51 -22.17
CA SER A 234 12.66 9.35 -21.83
C SER A 234 11.73 9.62 -23.03
N GLY A 235 12.03 10.61 -23.87
CA GLY A 235 11.26 10.93 -25.08
C GLY A 235 11.27 9.81 -26.13
N ARG A 236 12.37 9.04 -26.21
CA ARG A 236 12.49 7.81 -27.02
C ARG A 236 11.84 6.59 -26.35
N ALA A 237 11.83 6.54 -25.02
CA ALA A 237 11.28 5.42 -24.27
C ALA A 237 9.75 5.34 -24.35
N GLY A 238 9.18 4.28 -23.77
CA GLY A 238 7.74 4.09 -23.67
C GLY A 238 7.01 5.04 -22.70
N GLN A 239 7.70 6.02 -22.10
CA GLN A 239 7.15 7.02 -21.18
C GLN A 239 6.18 7.97 -21.90
N ASP A 240 4.94 8.16 -21.41
CA ASP A 240 3.94 9.00 -22.10
C ASP A 240 3.69 10.34 -21.40
N LEU A 241 3.62 10.35 -20.08
CA LEU A 241 3.34 11.52 -19.25
C LEU A 241 4.38 11.66 -18.15
N LEU A 242 4.90 12.88 -17.94
CA LEU A 242 5.71 13.24 -16.77
C LEU A 242 4.86 13.98 -15.73
N MET A 243 4.94 13.52 -14.49
CA MET A 243 4.35 14.17 -13.31
C MET A 243 5.44 14.41 -12.25
N PRO A 244 5.34 15.45 -11.41
CA PRO A 244 4.42 16.58 -11.53
C PRO A 244 4.81 17.51 -12.69
N GLY A 245 4.05 18.60 -12.89
CA GLY A 245 4.49 19.75 -13.68
C GLY A 245 4.22 21.08 -12.96
N PRO A 246 4.31 22.24 -13.65
CA PRO A 246 4.58 22.40 -15.09
C PRO A 246 6.06 22.27 -15.49
N GLU A 247 6.97 22.30 -14.51
CA GLU A 247 8.41 22.16 -14.76
C GLU A 247 8.81 20.69 -15.00
N GLY A 248 9.74 20.45 -15.93
CA GLY A 248 10.24 19.12 -16.24
C GLY A 248 11.29 19.14 -17.36
N PRO A 249 11.90 17.99 -17.71
CA PRO A 249 12.91 17.90 -18.77
C PRO A 249 12.32 17.91 -20.19
N TRP A 250 11.00 17.98 -20.34
CA TRP A 250 10.29 18.10 -21.62
C TRP A 250 9.93 19.57 -21.89
N GLY A 251 8.84 19.86 -22.62
CA GLY A 251 8.58 21.22 -23.12
C GLY A 251 9.50 21.57 -24.30
N ALA A 252 9.98 22.82 -24.35
CA ALA A 252 10.79 23.33 -25.47
C ALA A 252 12.02 22.46 -25.81
N ALA A 253 12.65 21.83 -24.82
CA ALA A 253 13.77 20.92 -25.03
C ALA A 253 13.38 19.65 -25.82
N LEU A 254 12.15 19.14 -25.65
CA LEU A 254 11.65 18.00 -26.41
C LEU A 254 11.29 18.40 -27.84
N VAL A 255 10.81 19.63 -28.07
CA VAL A 255 10.60 20.19 -29.41
C VAL A 255 11.94 20.28 -30.17
N ASP A 256 12.97 20.90 -29.60
CA ASP A 256 14.33 20.95 -30.19
C ASP A 256 14.87 19.53 -30.49
N ALA A 257 14.67 18.58 -29.57
CA ALA A 257 15.10 17.21 -29.77
C ALA A 257 14.38 16.52 -30.94
N VAL A 258 13.11 16.84 -31.22
CA VAL A 258 12.39 16.33 -32.40
C VAL A 258 12.85 17.03 -33.68
N GLU A 259 12.99 18.36 -33.67
CA GLU A 259 13.43 19.14 -34.83
C GLU A 259 14.85 18.74 -35.28
N ARG A 260 15.71 18.36 -34.34
CA ARG A 260 17.06 17.82 -34.60
C ARG A 260 17.10 16.33 -34.92
N GLY A 261 15.95 15.66 -35.05
CA GLY A 261 15.85 14.23 -35.34
C GLY A 261 16.36 13.31 -34.22
N LEU A 262 16.54 13.82 -33.00
CA LEU A 262 16.94 13.02 -31.85
C LEU A 262 15.75 12.21 -31.28
N VAL A 263 14.52 12.74 -31.37
CA VAL A 263 13.28 12.02 -31.02
C VAL A 263 12.36 12.03 -32.24
N SER A 264 11.60 10.95 -32.47
CA SER A 264 10.63 10.91 -33.58
C SER A 264 9.41 11.77 -33.26
N ALA A 265 8.95 12.57 -34.22
CA ALA A 265 7.68 13.30 -34.10
C ALA A 265 6.48 12.36 -33.89
N GLU A 266 6.50 11.17 -34.50
CA GLU A 266 5.44 10.17 -34.27
C GLU A 266 5.50 9.55 -32.87
N ALA A 267 6.71 9.44 -32.27
CA ALA A 267 6.81 9.01 -30.87
C ALA A 267 6.18 10.04 -29.92
N VAL A 268 6.23 11.34 -30.24
CA VAL A 268 5.53 12.39 -29.47
C VAL A 268 4.01 12.34 -29.72
N ARG A 269 3.58 12.13 -30.97
CA ARG A 269 2.15 11.98 -31.31
C ARG A 269 1.50 10.75 -30.67
N ASP A 270 2.18 9.61 -30.59
CA ASP A 270 1.62 8.42 -29.92
C ASP A 270 1.39 8.64 -28.42
N LYS A 271 2.31 9.34 -27.74
CA LYS A 271 2.15 9.74 -26.33
C LYS A 271 0.89 10.59 -26.14
N ALA A 272 0.69 11.59 -27.01
CA ALA A 272 -0.51 12.43 -27.00
C ALA A 272 -1.78 11.60 -27.33
N ARG A 273 -1.72 10.66 -28.29
CA ARG A 273 -2.82 9.78 -28.68
C ARG A 273 -3.28 8.88 -27.53
N ARG A 274 -2.33 8.37 -26.73
CA ARG A 274 -2.60 7.60 -25.50
C ARG A 274 -3.27 8.46 -24.43
N LEU A 275 -2.83 9.70 -24.25
CA LEU A 275 -3.47 10.64 -23.32
C LEU A 275 -4.90 11.00 -23.73
N LEU A 276 -5.16 11.24 -25.03
CA LEU A 276 -6.52 11.48 -25.51
C LEU A 276 -7.41 10.23 -25.41
N ARG A 277 -6.86 9.02 -25.60
CA ARG A 277 -7.56 7.76 -25.32
C ARG A 277 -7.90 7.60 -23.83
N LEU A 278 -7.01 8.00 -22.93
CA LEU A 278 -7.29 8.05 -21.49
C LEU A 278 -8.39 9.07 -21.18
N ALA A 279 -8.32 10.28 -21.77
CA ALA A 279 -9.34 11.31 -21.60
C ALA A 279 -10.73 10.84 -22.06
N ALA A 280 -10.81 10.13 -23.20
CA ALA A 280 -12.04 9.50 -23.66
C ALA A 280 -12.58 8.47 -22.65
N ARG A 281 -11.71 7.60 -22.11
CA ARG A 281 -12.06 6.56 -21.13
C ARG A 281 -12.62 7.11 -19.81
N VAL A 282 -12.11 8.25 -19.33
CA VAL A 282 -12.56 8.87 -18.07
C VAL A 282 -13.68 9.91 -18.25
N GLY A 283 -14.00 10.30 -19.49
CA GLY A 283 -15.03 11.30 -19.81
C GLY A 283 -14.54 12.76 -19.79
N ALA A 284 -13.25 12.99 -20.02
CA ALA A 284 -12.62 14.31 -20.05
C ALA A 284 -12.55 14.96 -21.45
N LEU A 285 -13.07 14.30 -22.49
CA LEU A 285 -13.30 14.90 -23.81
C LEU A 285 -14.75 15.40 -23.93
N ALA A 286 -14.94 16.57 -24.54
CA ALA A 286 -16.26 17.06 -24.90
C ALA A 286 -16.87 16.24 -26.06
N PRO A 287 -18.16 15.86 -26.01
CA PRO A 287 -18.82 15.17 -27.12
C PRO A 287 -18.89 16.07 -28.36
N GLU A 288 -18.65 15.50 -29.55
CA GLU A 288 -18.60 16.26 -30.81
C GLU A 288 -19.85 17.13 -31.03
N GLY A 289 -19.63 18.38 -31.45
CA GLY A 289 -20.71 19.29 -31.89
C GLY A 289 -21.25 20.29 -30.88
N ARG A 290 -20.55 20.53 -29.74
CA ARG A 290 -20.80 21.69 -28.88
C ARG A 290 -19.52 22.44 -28.56
N GLU A 291 -19.53 23.76 -28.77
CA GLU A 291 -18.59 24.65 -28.10
C GLU A 291 -18.74 24.42 -26.58
N GLY A 292 -17.61 24.31 -25.88
CA GLY A 292 -17.60 23.89 -24.48
C GLY A 292 -18.37 24.86 -23.57
N PRO A 293 -18.99 24.38 -22.48
CA PRO A 293 -19.56 25.29 -21.50
C PRO A 293 -18.44 26.13 -20.89
N GLU A 294 -18.66 27.45 -20.81
CA GLU A 294 -17.83 28.33 -20.00
C GLU A 294 -17.74 27.77 -18.56
N GLY A 295 -16.52 27.75 -18.02
CA GLY A 295 -16.19 27.53 -16.61
C GLY A 295 -17.04 26.54 -15.80
N ARG A 296 -16.48 25.35 -15.52
CA ARG A 296 -16.83 24.62 -14.27
C ARG A 296 -16.16 25.29 -13.04
N GLU A 297 -16.43 26.58 -12.85
CA GLU A 297 -16.13 27.31 -11.63
C GLU A 297 -17.45 27.74 -10.98
N GLY A 298 -17.55 27.64 -9.64
CA GLY A 298 -18.72 28.16 -8.92
C GLY A 298 -19.93 27.22 -8.80
N ARG A 299 -19.77 26.06 -8.16
CA ARG A 299 -20.88 25.41 -7.41
C ARG A 299 -20.57 25.33 -5.91
N GLU A 300 -20.36 26.50 -5.32
CA GLU A 300 -20.46 26.67 -3.87
C GLU A 300 -21.69 27.51 -3.51
N GLY A 301 -22.48 27.00 -2.56
CA GLY A 301 -23.34 27.82 -1.69
C GLY A 301 -24.57 28.51 -2.28
N ARG A 302 -25.68 27.76 -2.50
CA ARG A 302 -27.05 28.23 -2.17
C ARG A 302 -28.12 27.14 -2.28
N GLU A 303 -28.45 26.57 -1.11
CA GLU A 303 -29.72 25.94 -0.70
C GLU A 303 -29.45 25.51 0.76
N GLY A 304 -30.30 25.69 1.77
CA GLY A 304 -31.64 26.25 1.86
C GLY A 304 -32.09 25.95 3.31
N ARG A 305 -31.92 26.90 4.23
CA ARG A 305 -32.29 26.72 5.65
C ARG A 305 -33.75 27.09 5.88
N GLU A 306 -34.59 26.09 6.10
CA GLU A 306 -35.91 26.16 6.74
C GLU A 306 -36.31 24.71 7.08
N GLY A 307 -36.88 24.35 8.23
CA GLY A 307 -37.19 25.04 9.48
C GLY A 307 -37.59 23.97 10.52
N PRO A 308 -37.94 24.33 11.77
CA PRO A 308 -39.38 24.28 12.06
C PRO A 308 -39.87 25.31 13.10
N GLY A 309 -41.18 25.60 13.08
CA GLY A 309 -41.92 25.87 14.32
C GLY A 309 -42.59 27.24 14.52
N ALA A 310 -43.73 27.43 13.85
CA ALA A 310 -44.95 28.07 14.40
C ALA A 310 -45.00 29.56 14.81
N SER A 311 -45.81 30.30 14.03
CA SER A 311 -46.99 31.08 14.45
C SER A 311 -46.94 32.63 14.62
N ALA A 312 -47.99 33.24 14.04
CA ALA A 312 -48.65 34.53 14.35
C ALA A 312 -47.99 35.88 13.98
N ASP A 313 -48.31 36.36 12.76
CA ASP A 313 -49.13 37.57 12.41
C ASP A 313 -48.84 38.97 13.07
N PRO A 314 -49.34 40.11 12.53
CA PRO A 314 -48.45 41.04 11.82
C PRO A 314 -48.52 42.51 12.30
N GLY A 315 -47.62 43.36 11.78
CA GLY A 315 -47.64 44.82 12.02
C GLY A 315 -46.96 45.60 10.89
N ALA A 316 -47.62 46.66 10.40
CA ALA A 316 -47.23 47.42 9.20
C ALA A 316 -46.58 48.79 9.53
N SER A 317 -46.33 49.59 8.48
CA SER A 317 -45.84 50.99 8.46
C SER A 317 -44.33 51.19 8.72
N ALA A 318 -43.64 52.19 8.13
CA ALA A 318 -43.92 52.99 6.93
C ALA A 318 -42.62 53.68 6.45
N ASP A 319 -42.56 54.01 5.15
CA ASP A 319 -41.66 55.00 4.53
C ASP A 319 -42.12 56.45 4.94
N PRO A 320 -41.43 57.59 4.66
CA PRO A 320 -40.36 57.79 3.66
C PRO A 320 -39.20 58.75 4.03
N GLY A 321 -38.23 58.91 3.11
CA GLY A 321 -37.29 60.05 3.16
C GLY A 321 -36.02 59.93 2.31
N ALA A 322 -36.14 60.20 1.00
CA ALA A 322 -35.35 61.15 0.19
C ALA A 322 -33.95 61.63 0.66
N SER A 323 -32.99 62.01 -0.20
CA SER A 323 -32.78 61.85 -1.66
C SER A 323 -31.46 62.55 -2.02
N GLU A 324 -30.59 61.96 -2.85
CA GLU A 324 -29.71 62.66 -3.82
C GLU A 324 -28.80 61.64 -4.53
N GLY A 325 -28.62 61.82 -5.85
CA GLY A 325 -27.54 61.22 -6.66
C GLY A 325 -26.92 62.34 -7.52
N PRO A 326 -26.34 62.09 -8.72
CA PRO A 326 -26.06 60.80 -9.35
C PRO A 326 -24.69 60.75 -10.11
N GLU A 327 -24.49 59.69 -10.92
CA GLU A 327 -23.66 59.68 -12.17
C GLU A 327 -22.10 59.64 -12.07
N PRO A 328 -21.36 59.29 -13.16
CA PRO A 328 -21.12 57.88 -13.54
C PRO A 328 -19.61 57.55 -13.79
N PRO A 329 -19.22 56.28 -14.06
CA PRO A 329 -17.82 55.95 -14.33
C PRO A 329 -17.40 56.22 -15.79
N ALA A 330 -16.20 56.79 -15.99
CA ALA A 330 -15.56 56.94 -17.29
C ALA A 330 -14.05 56.72 -17.19
N GLY A 331 -13.44 56.12 -18.22
CA GLY A 331 -11.98 56.19 -18.45
C GLY A 331 -11.22 54.86 -18.45
N LEU A 332 -11.14 54.23 -19.62
CA LEU A 332 -10.01 53.35 -19.97
C LEU A 332 -8.71 54.18 -19.98
N VAL A 333 -7.62 53.65 -19.40
CA VAL A 333 -6.26 54.20 -19.57
C VAL A 333 -5.28 53.07 -19.89
N THR A 334 -4.41 53.35 -20.86
CA THR A 334 -3.44 52.43 -21.50
C THR A 334 -2.25 52.05 -20.61
N PRO A 335 -1.61 50.88 -20.84
CA PRO A 335 -0.40 50.47 -20.13
C PRO A 335 0.83 51.32 -20.53
N ALA A 336 1.70 51.60 -19.56
CA ALA A 336 2.96 52.31 -19.77
C ALA A 336 4.11 51.38 -20.20
N THR A 337 5.07 51.94 -20.94
CA THR A 337 6.24 51.25 -21.52
C THR A 337 7.24 50.69 -20.49
N PRO A 338 8.03 49.65 -20.85
CA PRO A 338 8.93 48.96 -19.93
C PRO A 338 10.19 49.76 -19.57
N VAL A 339 10.72 49.48 -18.37
CA VAL A 339 12.01 50.01 -17.88
C VAL A 339 13.17 49.17 -18.45
N ALA A 340 14.30 49.84 -18.75
CA ALA A 340 15.48 49.28 -19.41
C ALA A 340 16.21 48.19 -18.57
N PRO A 341 16.95 47.26 -19.22
CA PRO A 341 17.59 46.13 -18.55
C PRO A 341 18.83 46.53 -17.74
N VAL A 342 19.05 45.81 -16.64
CA VAL A 342 20.28 45.89 -15.81
C VAL A 342 21.42 45.13 -16.50
N THR A 343 22.63 45.66 -16.41
CA THR A 343 23.84 45.18 -17.10
C THR A 343 24.27 43.76 -16.70
N PRO A 344 24.88 42.96 -17.59
CA PRO A 344 25.39 41.62 -17.26
C PRO A 344 26.65 41.69 -16.39
N VAL A 345 26.73 40.83 -15.38
CA VAL A 345 27.98 40.55 -14.65
C VAL A 345 28.88 39.68 -15.52
N ALA A 346 30.18 39.99 -15.57
CA ALA A 346 31.14 39.33 -16.44
C ALA A 346 31.35 37.84 -16.08
N PRO A 347 31.62 36.96 -17.08
CA PRO A 347 31.88 35.55 -16.84
C PRO A 347 33.23 35.33 -16.13
N VAL A 348 33.22 34.54 -15.06
CA VAL A 348 34.46 34.08 -14.40
C VAL A 348 35.06 32.95 -15.23
N THR A 349 36.21 33.20 -15.85
CA THR A 349 37.00 32.18 -16.55
C THR A 349 37.56 31.14 -15.56
N PRO A 350 37.56 29.84 -15.89
CA PRO A 350 38.10 28.81 -15.02
C PRO A 350 39.64 28.89 -14.96
N ALA A 351 40.18 29.11 -13.76
CA ALA A 351 41.62 29.04 -13.54
C ALA A 351 42.07 27.57 -13.45
N THR A 352 43.03 27.24 -14.32
CA THR A 352 43.99 26.11 -14.32
C THR A 352 43.92 25.03 -13.23
N SER A 353 44.04 23.79 -13.70
CA SER A 353 44.25 22.55 -12.96
C SER A 353 45.20 22.63 -11.75
N VAL A 354 44.74 22.12 -10.61
CA VAL A 354 45.61 21.75 -9.48
C VAL A 354 46.12 20.33 -9.68
N THR A 355 47.43 20.14 -9.54
CA THR A 355 48.13 18.85 -9.64
C THR A 355 47.68 17.85 -8.55
N PRO A 356 47.75 16.53 -8.80
CA PRO A 356 47.31 15.52 -7.84
C PRO A 356 48.15 15.56 -6.56
N VAL A 357 47.46 15.52 -5.40
CA VAL A 357 48.11 15.40 -4.10
C VAL A 357 48.50 13.93 -3.87
N THR A 358 49.76 13.67 -3.55
CA THR A 358 50.30 12.35 -3.25
C THR A 358 49.51 11.67 -2.13
N PRO A 359 49.15 10.37 -2.25
CA PRO A 359 48.45 9.67 -1.16
C PRO A 359 49.32 9.57 0.09
N VAL A 360 48.75 9.95 1.24
CA VAL A 360 49.36 9.74 2.55
C VAL A 360 49.37 8.24 2.85
N ALA A 361 50.52 7.71 3.22
CA ALA A 361 50.69 6.29 3.55
C ALA A 361 49.82 5.87 4.76
N PRO A 362 49.33 4.61 4.80
CA PRO A 362 48.54 4.13 5.93
C PRO A 362 49.38 4.09 7.21
N ALA A 363 48.85 4.66 8.29
CA ALA A 363 49.45 4.53 9.61
C ALA A 363 49.34 3.07 10.11
N THR A 364 50.43 2.57 10.69
CA THR A 364 50.58 1.21 11.22
C THR A 364 49.49 0.86 12.25
N PRO A 365 48.93 -0.36 12.24
CA PRO A 365 47.88 -0.75 13.18
C PRO A 365 48.38 -0.79 14.63
N VAL A 366 47.55 -0.29 15.55
CA VAL A 366 47.74 -0.46 17.00
C VAL A 366 47.45 -1.92 17.38
N ALA A 367 48.26 -2.47 18.29
CA ALA A 367 48.29 -3.89 18.61
C ALA A 367 47.02 -4.44 19.29
N LEU A 368 46.82 -5.75 19.15
CA LEU A 368 45.76 -6.54 19.78
C LEU A 368 45.74 -6.37 21.31
N VAL A 369 44.56 -6.04 21.85
CA VAL A 369 44.26 -6.21 23.28
C VAL A 369 43.78 -7.65 23.51
N ALA A 370 44.41 -8.36 24.44
CA ALA A 370 44.10 -9.75 24.75
C ALA A 370 42.70 -9.91 25.39
N PRO A 371 42.02 -11.06 25.20
CA PRO A 371 40.71 -11.31 25.80
C PRO A 371 40.80 -11.41 27.33
N VAL A 372 39.93 -10.67 28.03
CA VAL A 372 39.81 -10.74 29.49
C VAL A 372 39.09 -12.02 29.87
N THR A 373 39.72 -12.86 30.69
CA THR A 373 39.13 -14.07 31.27
C THR A 373 37.97 -13.73 32.21
N PRO A 374 36.77 -14.35 32.08
CA PRO A 374 35.70 -14.18 33.05
C PRO A 374 36.07 -14.80 34.40
N THR A 375 36.03 -14.00 35.46
CA THR A 375 36.11 -14.49 36.85
C THR A 375 34.74 -14.99 37.33
N THR A 376 34.75 -16.13 38.03
CA THR A 376 33.59 -16.85 38.54
C THR A 376 32.86 -16.10 39.67
N PRO A 377 31.52 -15.96 39.62
CA PRO A 377 30.67 -15.76 40.80
C PRO A 377 30.15 -17.12 41.33
N ALA A 378 29.95 -17.21 42.64
CA ALA A 378 29.73 -18.47 43.36
C ALA A 378 28.35 -19.13 43.16
N THR A 379 28.28 -20.41 43.58
CA THR A 379 27.10 -21.28 43.65
C THR A 379 26.00 -20.78 44.59
N PRO A 380 24.77 -21.27 44.39
CA PRO A 380 24.13 -22.03 45.47
C PRO A 380 23.72 -23.46 45.04
N ASP A 381 23.56 -24.34 46.03
CA ASP A 381 23.50 -25.79 45.86
C ASP A 381 22.16 -26.39 45.40
N VAL A 382 22.29 -27.42 44.56
CA VAL A 382 21.62 -28.74 44.58
C VAL A 382 20.14 -28.83 45.01
N LEU A 383 19.28 -29.34 44.11
CA LEU A 383 18.54 -30.60 44.32
C LEU A 383 17.86 -31.17 43.04
N THR A 384 18.27 -32.40 42.69
CA THR A 384 17.55 -33.46 41.94
C THR A 384 16.91 -33.20 40.55
N ALA A 385 17.33 -34.01 39.58
CA ALA A 385 16.74 -34.10 38.23
C ALA A 385 15.82 -35.33 38.05
N PRO A 386 14.82 -35.26 37.15
CA PRO A 386 14.26 -36.41 36.45
C PRO A 386 14.73 -36.50 34.98
N LYS A 387 14.54 -37.69 34.38
CA LYS A 387 15.20 -38.18 33.15
C LYS A 387 14.62 -37.62 31.84
N SER A 388 15.44 -37.62 30.79
CA SER A 388 15.08 -37.27 29.41
C SER A 388 14.05 -38.21 28.76
N PRO A 389 13.18 -37.72 27.86
CA PRO A 389 12.35 -38.57 26.98
C PRO A 389 13.16 -39.19 25.83
N ALA A 390 12.76 -40.37 25.38
CA ALA A 390 13.37 -41.11 24.27
C ALA A 390 12.80 -40.73 22.89
N PRO A 391 13.54 -40.95 21.78
CA PRO A 391 13.05 -40.68 20.42
C PRO A 391 12.04 -41.76 19.92
N PRO A 392 11.18 -41.43 18.94
CA PRO A 392 10.13 -42.34 18.47
C PRO A 392 10.65 -43.51 17.60
N VAL A 393 9.85 -44.58 17.60
CA VAL A 393 10.16 -45.92 17.09
C VAL A 393 9.94 -46.04 15.56
N ARG A 394 10.81 -46.81 14.88
CA ARG A 394 10.57 -47.30 13.50
C ARG A 394 9.77 -48.61 13.51
N PRO A 395 8.86 -48.86 12.55
CA PRO A 395 8.21 -50.17 12.43
C PRO A 395 9.19 -51.26 11.97
N VAL A 396 8.97 -52.47 12.50
CA VAL A 396 9.74 -53.68 12.17
C VAL A 396 9.17 -54.33 10.91
N VAL A 397 10.05 -54.74 10.01
CA VAL A 397 9.76 -55.76 8.98
C VAL A 397 10.53 -57.03 9.37
N VAL A 398 9.83 -58.16 9.45
CA VAL A 398 10.44 -59.47 9.69
C VAL A 398 11.05 -59.96 8.37
N GLY A 399 12.32 -60.35 8.39
CA GLY A 399 13.03 -60.84 7.21
C GLY A 399 13.14 -62.36 7.13
N ALA A 400 13.68 -62.82 5.99
CA ALA A 400 14.36 -64.11 5.88
C ALA A 400 15.55 -63.95 4.90
N GLU A 401 16.70 -64.48 5.28
CA GLU A 401 17.95 -64.55 4.51
C GLU A 401 17.85 -65.71 3.46
N GLN A 402 18.72 -65.96 2.47
CA GLN A 402 20.20 -65.87 2.38
C GLN A 402 20.72 -65.66 0.92
N PRO A 403 22.04 -65.40 0.72
CA PRO A 403 22.70 -65.14 -0.58
C PRO A 403 23.66 -66.31 -1.01
N PRO A 404 24.73 -66.15 -1.83
CA PRO A 404 24.96 -65.43 -3.12
C PRO A 404 25.57 -66.35 -4.23
N ILE A 405 26.06 -65.73 -5.33
CA ILE A 405 27.21 -66.06 -6.24
C ILE A 405 26.75 -65.80 -7.71
N ALA A 406 27.03 -64.66 -8.36
CA ALA A 406 28.29 -64.07 -8.85
C ALA A 406 28.76 -64.60 -10.23
N GLY A 407 28.94 -63.70 -11.22
CA GLY A 407 29.47 -64.03 -12.56
C GLY A 407 29.03 -63.07 -13.69
N GLN A 408 29.90 -62.12 -14.06
CA GLN A 408 29.81 -61.19 -15.20
C GLN A 408 30.34 -61.83 -16.53
N PRO A 409 30.43 -61.17 -17.72
CA PRO A 409 29.75 -59.97 -18.27
C PRO A 409 29.42 -59.98 -19.82
N LEU A 410 28.86 -58.87 -20.33
CA LEU A 410 29.09 -58.18 -21.64
C LEU A 410 28.93 -58.88 -23.02
N ALA A 411 28.07 -58.31 -23.90
CA ALA A 411 28.39 -57.85 -25.29
C ALA A 411 27.17 -57.22 -26.02
N GLY A 412 27.40 -56.31 -26.98
CA GLY A 412 26.45 -55.86 -28.03
C GLY A 412 27.19 -55.77 -29.39
N PRO A 413 26.80 -54.95 -30.40
CA PRO A 413 25.51 -54.27 -30.64
C PRO A 413 24.91 -54.57 -32.07
N PRO A 414 24.71 -53.66 -33.07
CA PRO A 414 23.39 -53.49 -33.73
C PRO A 414 23.33 -53.51 -35.29
N ALA A 415 22.13 -53.40 -35.89
CA ALA A 415 21.86 -52.98 -37.30
C ALA A 415 20.36 -52.59 -37.47
N GLU A 416 20.00 -51.39 -37.95
CA GLU A 416 19.58 -51.01 -39.33
C GLU A 416 18.29 -51.69 -39.88
N ALA A 417 17.39 -51.11 -40.68
CA ALA A 417 16.97 -49.77 -41.17
C ALA A 417 16.11 -49.99 -42.45
N ARG A 418 15.07 -49.18 -42.77
CA ARG A 418 14.62 -48.76 -44.16
C ARG A 418 13.30 -47.95 -44.24
N CYS A 419 13.18 -47.12 -45.30
CA CYS A 419 12.07 -46.20 -45.68
C CYS A 419 11.49 -46.56 -47.09
N GLU A 420 10.52 -45.90 -47.74
CA GLU A 420 9.73 -44.66 -47.52
C GLU A 420 8.25 -44.89 -48.00
N PRO A 421 7.69 -44.38 -49.14
CA PRO A 421 7.42 -42.99 -49.56
C PRO A 421 5.94 -42.62 -49.90
N ARG A 422 5.48 -41.45 -49.41
CA ARG A 422 4.68 -40.42 -50.17
C ARG A 422 3.21 -40.74 -50.58
N PRO A 423 2.40 -39.77 -51.10
CA PRO A 423 2.73 -38.42 -51.64
C PRO A 423 1.89 -37.20 -51.19
N ARG A 424 2.27 -36.03 -51.71
CA ARG A 424 1.56 -34.72 -51.65
C ARG A 424 0.59 -34.55 -52.83
N ALA A 425 -0.43 -33.70 -52.66
CA ALA A 425 -1.13 -32.98 -53.73
C ALA A 425 -1.60 -31.59 -53.24
N SER A 426 -1.95 -30.70 -54.17
CA SER A 426 -2.09 -29.24 -54.00
C SER A 426 -3.52 -28.72 -54.20
N GLY A 427 -3.86 -27.56 -53.62
CA GLY A 427 -5.00 -26.73 -54.05
C GLY A 427 -5.43 -25.64 -53.06
N GLU A 428 -5.40 -24.37 -53.49
CA GLU A 428 -6.18 -23.28 -52.89
C GLU A 428 -7.61 -23.28 -53.48
N PRO A 429 -8.62 -22.77 -52.75
CA PRO A 429 -9.14 -21.45 -53.13
C PRO A 429 -9.48 -20.54 -51.92
N GLY A 430 -9.85 -19.28 -52.23
CA GLY A 430 -9.98 -18.16 -51.28
C GLY A 430 -11.21 -18.14 -50.34
N PRO A 431 -11.41 -17.02 -49.61
CA PRO A 431 -12.15 -17.01 -48.35
C PRO A 431 -13.67 -16.95 -48.51
N GLN A 432 -14.38 -17.77 -47.72
CA GLN A 432 -15.80 -17.60 -47.42
C GLN A 432 -15.99 -17.48 -45.91
N ALA A 433 -16.70 -16.43 -45.50
CA ALA A 433 -17.06 -16.22 -44.10
C ALA A 433 -18.15 -17.22 -43.67
N LEU A 434 -17.97 -17.85 -42.50
CA LEU A 434 -19.00 -18.65 -41.83
C LEU A 434 -19.07 -18.29 -40.36
N ALA A 435 -20.30 -18.28 -39.85
CA ALA A 435 -20.67 -17.65 -38.58
C ALA A 435 -20.28 -18.44 -37.34
N GLU A 436 -20.11 -17.72 -36.22
CA GLU A 436 -19.96 -18.29 -34.89
C GLU A 436 -21.27 -18.97 -34.43
N PRO A 437 -21.21 -20.18 -33.84
CA PRO A 437 -22.38 -20.79 -33.22
C PRO A 437 -22.62 -20.24 -31.81
N ARG A 438 -23.83 -19.75 -31.55
CA ARG A 438 -24.30 -19.46 -30.18
C ARG A 438 -24.58 -20.76 -29.43
N PRO A 439 -24.17 -20.90 -28.15
CA PRO A 439 -24.65 -22.00 -27.31
C PRO A 439 -26.08 -21.72 -26.83
N GLU A 440 -26.96 -22.72 -26.96
CA GLU A 440 -28.34 -22.67 -26.46
C GLU A 440 -28.37 -22.86 -24.93
N ALA A 441 -29.22 -22.08 -24.26
CA ALA A 441 -29.43 -22.18 -22.81
C ALA A 441 -30.66 -23.04 -22.50
N VAL A 442 -30.51 -24.00 -21.57
CA VAL A 442 -31.65 -24.66 -20.90
C VAL A 442 -31.95 -23.88 -19.61
N ALA A 443 -33.21 -23.48 -19.44
CA ALA A 443 -33.61 -22.44 -18.48
C ALA A 443 -34.48 -22.95 -17.32
N GLY A 444 -34.48 -22.17 -16.22
CA GLY A 444 -35.42 -22.25 -15.10
C GLY A 444 -34.71 -22.04 -13.75
N ALA A 445 -35.03 -21.06 -12.91
CA ALA A 445 -35.97 -19.92 -13.01
C ALA A 445 -35.33 -18.75 -12.19
N GLY A 446 -35.69 -17.47 -12.29
CA GLY A 446 -36.82 -16.83 -12.96
C GLY A 446 -37.28 -15.63 -12.12
N CYS A 447 -36.57 -14.51 -12.20
CA CYS A 447 -37.05 -13.22 -11.66
C CYS A 447 -36.50 -12.06 -12.49
N GLY A 448 -37.13 -11.80 -13.63
CA GLY A 448 -36.89 -10.57 -14.38
C GLY A 448 -37.61 -9.41 -13.72
N ARG A 449 -36.86 -8.51 -13.08
CA ARG A 449 -37.31 -7.13 -12.85
C ARG A 449 -36.50 -6.20 -13.73
N SER A 450 -37.20 -5.26 -14.34
CA SER A 450 -36.62 -4.11 -15.03
C SER A 450 -35.55 -3.46 -14.17
N VAL A 451 -34.40 -3.14 -14.77
CA VAL A 451 -33.41 -2.25 -14.16
C VAL A 451 -33.99 -0.83 -14.21
N HIS A 452 -34.92 -0.55 -13.30
CA HIS A 452 -35.19 0.82 -12.92
C HIS A 452 -33.87 1.42 -12.44
N ALA A 453 -33.53 2.60 -12.94
CA ALA A 453 -32.42 3.37 -12.39
C ALA A 453 -32.66 3.48 -10.88
N VAL A 454 -31.80 2.83 -10.10
CA VAL A 454 -31.83 2.96 -8.64
C VAL A 454 -31.61 4.45 -8.37
N ALA A 455 -32.57 5.09 -7.70
CA ALA A 455 -32.45 6.48 -7.31
C ALA A 455 -31.09 6.67 -6.62
N PRO A 456 -30.36 7.78 -6.87
CA PRO A 456 -29.04 7.97 -6.31
C PRO A 456 -29.11 7.80 -4.79
N ALA A 457 -28.47 6.74 -4.28
CA ALA A 457 -28.55 6.40 -2.86
C ALA A 457 -28.10 7.60 -2.03
N ASP A 458 -28.86 7.86 -0.96
CA ASP A 458 -28.61 8.90 0.03
C ASP A 458 -27.11 8.87 0.40
N PRO A 459 -26.41 10.01 0.46
CA PRO A 459 -25.04 10.06 0.96
C PRO A 459 -24.83 9.27 2.26
N ALA A 460 -25.79 9.29 3.19
CA ALA A 460 -25.75 8.52 4.43
C ALA A 460 -25.85 6.99 4.20
N ASP A 461 -26.75 6.53 3.33
CA ASP A 461 -26.87 5.10 2.97
C ASP A 461 -25.59 4.59 2.28
N ARG A 462 -24.98 5.43 1.44
CA ARG A 462 -23.72 5.11 0.76
C ARG A 462 -22.56 5.01 1.73
N GLU A 463 -22.46 5.94 2.67
CA GLU A 463 -21.46 5.91 3.73
C GLU A 463 -21.64 4.67 4.63
N ALA A 464 -22.87 4.39 5.08
CA ALA A 464 -23.18 3.20 5.87
C ALA A 464 -22.81 1.89 5.15
N ARG A 465 -23.13 1.79 3.84
CA ARG A 465 -22.74 0.65 3.00
C ARG A 465 -21.22 0.54 2.83
N GLY A 466 -20.53 1.67 2.65
CA GLY A 466 -19.06 1.73 2.60
C GLY A 466 -18.44 1.20 3.87
N ARG A 467 -18.87 1.70 5.04
CA ARG A 467 -18.43 1.22 6.36
C ARG A 467 -18.69 -0.28 6.55
N ALA A 468 -19.85 -0.79 6.13
CA ALA A 468 -20.14 -2.23 6.21
C ALA A 468 -19.14 -3.08 5.40
N VAL A 469 -18.83 -2.68 4.16
CA VAL A 469 -17.84 -3.34 3.29
C VAL A 469 -16.43 -3.29 3.90
N LEU A 470 -16.05 -2.15 4.48
CA LEU A 470 -14.75 -1.97 5.14
C LEU A 470 -14.61 -2.85 6.39
N CYS A 471 -15.65 -2.92 7.22
CA CYS A 471 -15.70 -3.80 8.39
C CYS A 471 -15.60 -5.28 7.97
N GLU A 472 -16.37 -5.70 6.96
CA GLU A 472 -16.34 -7.06 6.44
C GLU A 472 -14.96 -7.43 5.85
N ALA A 473 -14.31 -6.50 5.14
CA ALA A 473 -12.96 -6.68 4.59
C ALA A 473 -11.88 -6.79 5.68
N ALA A 474 -11.94 -5.94 6.71
CA ALA A 474 -11.02 -5.98 7.86
C ALA A 474 -11.15 -7.29 8.67
N ALA A 475 -12.38 -7.76 8.89
CA ALA A 475 -12.64 -9.03 9.55
C ALA A 475 -12.19 -10.24 8.69
N ALA A 476 -12.48 -10.21 7.39
CA ALA A 476 -12.13 -11.30 6.47
C ALA A 476 -10.60 -11.39 6.19
N SER A 477 -9.87 -10.28 6.27
CA SER A 477 -8.41 -10.24 6.10
C SER A 477 -7.62 -10.55 7.37
N SER A 478 -8.25 -10.46 8.55
CA SER A 478 -7.63 -10.83 9.81
C SER A 478 -7.21 -12.29 9.81
N VAL A 479 -5.95 -12.55 10.18
CA VAL A 479 -5.34 -13.88 10.17
C VAL A 479 -5.16 -14.38 11.60
N LEU A 480 -5.90 -15.42 11.97
CA LEU A 480 -5.70 -16.12 13.23
C LEU A 480 -4.45 -17.01 13.10
N LEU A 481 -3.35 -16.61 13.73
CA LEU A 481 -2.07 -17.30 13.65
C LEU A 481 -2.02 -18.51 14.59
N GLU A 482 -2.56 -18.35 15.79
CA GLU A 482 -2.55 -19.32 16.89
C GLU A 482 -3.88 -19.24 17.65
N ASN A 483 -4.47 -20.38 18.01
CA ASN A 483 -5.62 -20.44 18.92
C ASN A 483 -5.58 -21.72 19.77
N ARG A 484 -5.56 -21.54 21.09
CA ARG A 484 -5.50 -22.61 22.11
C ARG A 484 -6.84 -22.74 22.84
N GLY A 485 -7.94 -22.59 22.09
CA GLY A 485 -9.31 -22.67 22.61
C GLY A 485 -9.79 -21.42 23.37
N VAL A 486 -9.15 -20.27 23.17
CA VAL A 486 -9.56 -19.00 23.81
C VAL A 486 -10.45 -18.16 22.91
N LEU A 487 -10.28 -18.24 21.58
CA LEU A 487 -11.18 -17.59 20.63
C LEU A 487 -12.18 -18.59 20.01
N PRO A 488 -13.43 -18.18 19.76
CA PRO A 488 -13.99 -16.86 20.09
C PRO A 488 -14.26 -16.68 21.59
N LEU A 489 -14.21 -15.43 22.07
CA LEU A 489 -14.63 -15.06 23.41
C LEU A 489 -16.16 -15.16 23.51
N ASP A 490 -16.66 -15.82 24.56
CA ASP A 490 -18.08 -15.86 24.90
C ASP A 490 -18.45 -14.67 25.80
N PRO A 491 -19.28 -13.70 25.34
CA PRO A 491 -19.71 -12.57 26.16
C PRO A 491 -20.49 -12.97 27.42
N ALA A 492 -21.20 -14.11 27.41
CA ALA A 492 -21.96 -14.58 28.56
C ALA A 492 -21.05 -15.13 29.69
N ALA A 493 -19.80 -15.46 29.36
CA ALA A 493 -18.78 -15.95 30.29
C ALA A 493 -17.73 -14.87 30.66
N LEU A 494 -18.04 -13.58 30.46
CA LEU A 494 -17.20 -12.44 30.82
C LEU A 494 -17.93 -11.50 31.78
N ALA A 495 -17.34 -11.23 32.95
CA ALA A 495 -17.73 -10.16 33.85
C ALA A 495 -16.75 -8.97 33.75
N THR A 496 -15.47 -9.22 33.47
CA THR A 496 -14.46 -8.19 33.19
C THR A 496 -13.53 -8.62 32.05
N LEU A 497 -13.34 -7.73 31.08
CA LEU A 497 -12.33 -7.85 30.02
C LEU A 497 -11.24 -6.79 30.24
N ALA A 498 -9.97 -7.20 30.28
CA ALA A 498 -8.84 -6.26 30.24
C ALA A 498 -8.45 -5.99 28.78
N VAL A 499 -8.47 -4.74 28.34
CA VAL A 499 -7.96 -4.29 27.05
C VAL A 499 -6.66 -3.53 27.31
N ILE A 500 -5.56 -3.98 26.73
CA ILE A 500 -4.21 -3.56 27.12
C ILE A 500 -3.39 -3.16 25.89
N GLY A 501 -2.60 -2.10 26.03
CA GLY A 501 -1.67 -1.63 24.99
C GLY A 501 -2.15 -0.36 24.28
N ALA A 502 -1.22 0.56 24.00
CA ALA A 502 -1.52 1.85 23.37
C ALA A 502 -2.30 1.73 22.05
N HIS A 503 -1.93 0.76 21.20
CA HIS A 503 -2.60 0.46 19.94
C HIS A 503 -4.08 0.05 20.07
N ALA A 504 -4.57 -0.25 21.28
CA ALA A 504 -5.99 -0.50 21.49
C ALA A 504 -6.82 0.79 21.44
N ALA A 505 -6.25 1.92 21.85
CA ALA A 505 -6.87 3.24 21.78
C ALA A 505 -6.37 4.08 20.58
N ASP A 506 -5.19 3.78 20.05
CA ASP A 506 -4.56 4.48 18.92
C ASP A 506 -3.97 3.47 17.90
N PRO A 507 -4.83 2.77 17.12
CA PRO A 507 -4.40 1.75 16.17
C PRO A 507 -3.77 2.36 14.91
N ARG A 508 -2.78 1.66 14.34
CA ARG A 508 -2.31 1.93 12.98
C ARG A 508 -3.34 1.42 11.98
N VAL A 509 -4.20 2.30 11.48
CA VAL A 509 -5.22 1.97 10.46
C VAL A 509 -4.68 1.93 9.03
N GLN A 510 -3.57 2.64 8.77
CA GLN A 510 -2.89 2.72 7.48
C GLN A 510 -1.37 2.88 7.67
N GLY A 511 -0.58 2.67 6.60
CA GLY A 511 0.85 2.99 6.59
C GLY A 511 1.12 4.47 6.29
N GLY A 512 2.36 4.92 6.53
CA GLY A 512 2.76 6.31 6.26
C GLY A 512 3.35 6.51 4.87
N GLY A 513 3.19 7.70 4.29
CA GLY A 513 3.67 8.04 2.94
C GLY A 513 2.54 8.57 2.05
N SER A 514 2.75 8.59 0.74
CA SER A 514 1.78 9.03 -0.28
C SER A 514 0.42 8.32 -0.20
N SER A 515 0.36 7.10 0.33
CA SER A 515 -0.88 6.34 0.54
C SER A 515 -1.76 6.84 1.68
N GLU A 516 -1.30 7.77 2.52
CA GLU A 516 -2.03 8.27 3.68
C GLU A 516 -3.21 9.17 3.26
N VAL A 517 -4.39 8.90 3.81
CA VAL A 517 -5.60 9.73 3.65
C VAL A 517 -6.29 9.96 5.00
N PHE A 518 -7.19 10.94 5.06
CA PHE A 518 -7.83 11.33 6.32
C PHE A 518 -9.21 10.66 6.48
N PRO A 519 -9.38 9.68 7.39
CA PRO A 519 -10.70 9.12 7.69
C PRO A 519 -11.58 10.16 8.38
N ARG A 520 -12.89 10.11 8.14
CA ARG A 520 -13.87 10.91 8.92
C ARG A 520 -13.90 10.50 10.40
N GLU A 521 -13.80 9.20 10.66
CA GLU A 521 -13.78 8.60 11.99
C GLU A 521 -12.99 7.30 11.92
N VAL A 522 -12.38 6.89 13.04
CA VAL A 522 -11.77 5.57 13.22
C VAL A 522 -12.41 4.88 14.42
N VAL A 523 -12.98 3.70 14.21
CA VAL A 523 -13.41 2.83 15.32
C VAL A 523 -12.17 2.14 15.88
N THR A 524 -11.72 2.54 17.06
CA THR A 524 -10.54 1.94 17.71
C THR A 524 -10.88 0.57 18.32
N PRO A 525 -9.93 -0.37 18.47
CA PRO A 525 -10.14 -1.65 19.18
C PRO A 525 -10.87 -1.51 20.52
N LEU A 526 -10.51 -0.50 21.30
CA LEU A 526 -11.14 -0.20 22.59
C LEU A 526 -12.58 0.30 22.43
N ALA A 527 -12.86 1.15 21.44
CA ALA A 527 -14.21 1.63 21.15
C ALA A 527 -15.11 0.49 20.66
N GLY A 528 -14.65 -0.29 19.66
CA GLY A 528 -15.40 -1.41 19.11
C GLY A 528 -15.70 -2.50 20.14
N LEU A 529 -14.76 -2.83 21.03
CA LEU A 529 -15.02 -3.77 22.13
C LEU A 529 -16.01 -3.24 23.17
N ARG A 530 -16.00 -1.93 23.47
CA ARG A 530 -16.96 -1.30 24.39
C ARG A 530 -18.37 -1.25 23.82
N ASP A 531 -18.50 -1.02 22.51
CA ASP A 531 -19.78 -1.01 21.80
C ASP A 531 -20.36 -2.42 21.62
N ALA A 532 -19.49 -3.39 21.26
CA ALA A 532 -19.93 -4.75 20.98
C ALA A 532 -20.28 -5.59 22.22
N LEU A 533 -19.74 -5.28 23.40
CA LEU A 533 -19.95 -6.06 24.61
C LEU A 533 -21.26 -5.67 25.35
N PRO A 534 -21.97 -6.63 25.97
CA PRO A 534 -23.14 -6.31 26.78
C PRO A 534 -22.82 -5.34 27.93
N PRO A 535 -23.76 -4.45 28.35
CA PRO A 535 -23.51 -3.46 29.41
C PRO A 535 -23.09 -4.02 30.78
N GLY A 536 -23.31 -5.32 31.02
CA GLY A 536 -22.83 -6.01 32.23
C GLY A 536 -21.34 -6.38 32.23
N VAL A 537 -20.66 -6.31 31.08
CA VAL A 537 -19.23 -6.67 30.95
C VAL A 537 -18.37 -5.43 31.18
N ARG A 538 -17.58 -5.42 32.26
CA ARG A 538 -16.69 -4.30 32.56
C ARG A 538 -15.43 -4.33 31.69
N VAL A 539 -15.28 -3.36 30.79
CA VAL A 539 -14.05 -3.18 30.00
C VAL A 539 -13.07 -2.28 30.74
N VAL A 540 -12.02 -2.87 31.31
CA VAL A 540 -10.88 -2.16 31.91
C VAL A 540 -9.85 -1.89 30.83
N TYR A 541 -9.38 -0.64 30.71
CA TYR A 541 -8.35 -0.27 29.73
C TYR A 541 -7.07 0.20 30.42
N GLU A 542 -5.93 -0.36 30.03
CA GLU A 542 -4.60 0.09 30.44
C GLU A 542 -3.68 0.25 29.22
N PRO A 543 -3.13 1.44 28.93
CA PRO A 543 -2.26 1.63 27.76
C PRO A 543 -0.95 0.85 27.86
N GLY A 544 -0.53 0.48 29.08
CA GLY A 544 0.81 -0.02 29.34
C GLY A 544 1.89 1.03 29.07
N PRO A 545 3.17 0.64 29.06
CA PRO A 545 4.26 1.55 28.72
C PRO A 545 4.20 1.93 27.22
N PRO A 546 4.44 3.20 26.86
CA PRO A 546 4.40 3.63 25.47
C PRO A 546 5.50 2.93 24.63
N PRO A 547 5.18 2.47 23.41
CA PRO A 547 6.19 1.97 22.49
C PRO A 547 7.25 3.03 22.11
N GLU A 548 8.48 2.57 21.85
CA GLU A 548 9.53 3.38 21.27
C GLU A 548 9.08 4.00 19.95
N GLY A 549 9.32 5.30 19.79
CA GLY A 549 8.87 6.09 18.63
C GLY A 549 7.43 6.63 18.72
N THR A 550 6.59 6.22 19.69
CA THR A 550 5.27 6.86 19.92
C THR A 550 5.26 7.87 21.08
N GLY A 551 6.37 8.01 21.80
CA GLY A 551 6.54 9.01 22.87
C GLY A 551 6.87 10.42 22.38
N GLY A 552 6.87 10.66 21.06
CA GLY A 552 7.00 12.00 20.48
C GLY A 552 5.67 12.77 20.54
N PRO A 553 5.69 14.11 20.45
CA PRO A 553 4.47 14.89 20.42
C PRO A 553 3.70 14.64 19.11
N ALA A 554 2.44 14.23 19.24
CA ALA A 554 1.51 14.07 18.11
C ALA A 554 1.03 15.45 17.62
N PRO A 555 0.51 15.56 16.36
CA PRO A 555 -0.19 16.75 15.91
C PRO A 555 -1.19 17.27 16.94
N LEU A 556 -1.12 18.56 17.23
CA LEU A 556 -1.94 19.18 18.28
C LEU A 556 -3.41 19.21 17.83
N GLY A 557 -4.17 18.19 18.24
CA GLY A 557 -5.54 17.93 17.79
C GLY A 557 -6.65 18.46 18.70
N PRO A 558 -7.92 18.21 18.33
CA PRO A 558 -9.10 18.84 18.94
C PRO A 558 -9.37 18.38 20.38
N ARG A 559 -8.73 17.31 20.86
CA ARG A 559 -8.77 16.90 22.28
C ARG A 559 -8.23 18.01 23.20
N HIS A 560 -7.11 18.62 22.83
CA HIS A 560 -6.39 19.57 23.68
C HIS A 560 -6.35 20.99 23.10
N ALA A 561 -6.67 21.19 21.82
CA ALA A 561 -6.56 22.49 21.15
C ALA A 561 -7.91 23.17 20.90
N ARG A 562 -7.97 24.49 21.11
CA ARG A 562 -9.02 25.37 20.61
C ARG A 562 -8.41 26.46 19.74
N ASP A 563 -9.07 26.77 18.64
CA ASP A 563 -8.78 27.91 17.78
C ASP A 563 -8.86 29.21 18.60
N PRO A 564 -7.79 30.03 18.66
CA PRO A 564 -7.73 31.21 19.52
C PRO A 564 -8.62 32.37 19.08
N GLU A 565 -9.20 32.33 17.88
CA GLU A 565 -10.12 33.36 17.38
C GLU A 565 -11.59 32.90 17.41
N THR A 566 -11.88 31.63 17.08
CA THR A 566 -13.27 31.11 17.05
C THR A 566 -13.68 30.29 18.27
N GLY A 567 -12.73 29.76 19.04
CA GLY A 567 -12.99 28.77 20.09
C GLY A 567 -13.36 27.38 19.57
N ALA A 568 -13.34 27.12 18.27
CA ALA A 568 -13.61 25.79 17.70
C ALA A 568 -12.48 24.78 18.04
N PRO A 569 -12.76 23.47 18.19
CA PRO A 569 -11.72 22.45 18.41
C PRO A 569 -10.75 22.37 17.22
N GLY A 570 -9.46 22.58 17.45
CA GLY A 570 -8.44 22.66 16.40
C GLY A 570 -7.45 23.81 16.60
N VAL A 571 -6.82 24.26 15.51
CA VAL A 571 -5.83 25.35 15.49
C VAL A 571 -6.19 26.39 14.41
N ARG A 572 -5.65 27.62 14.55
CA ARG A 572 -5.70 28.66 13.51
C ARG A 572 -4.43 28.62 12.68
N LEU A 573 -4.57 28.46 11.36
CA LEU A 573 -3.55 28.73 10.36
C LEU A 573 -3.59 30.21 9.96
N ARG A 574 -2.42 30.84 9.86
CA ARG A 574 -2.22 32.13 9.20
C ARG A 574 -1.00 32.06 8.27
N VAL A 575 -1.09 32.70 7.12
CA VAL A 575 0.03 32.91 6.20
C VAL A 575 0.26 34.41 6.10
N LEU A 576 1.50 34.83 6.34
CA LEU A 576 1.89 36.21 6.54
C LEU A 576 2.94 36.64 5.50
N ASP A 577 2.89 37.91 5.11
CA ASP A 577 3.90 38.55 4.27
C ASP A 577 5.20 38.88 5.05
N ALA A 578 6.09 39.64 4.41
CA ALA A 578 7.33 40.11 5.03
C ALA A 578 7.12 41.19 6.11
N SER A 579 6.02 41.95 6.07
CA SER A 579 5.68 42.97 7.06
C SER A 579 4.98 42.39 8.31
N GLY A 580 4.40 41.19 8.17
CA GLY A 580 3.56 40.54 9.18
C GLY A 580 2.05 40.68 8.93
N ALA A 581 1.64 41.28 7.81
CA ALA A 581 0.24 41.32 7.38
C ALA A 581 -0.26 39.90 7.01
N VAL A 582 -1.53 39.61 7.32
CA VAL A 582 -2.17 38.33 7.01
C VAL A 582 -2.60 38.32 5.55
N LEU A 583 -2.10 37.36 4.76
CA LEU A 583 -2.49 37.13 3.37
C LEU A 583 -3.59 36.07 3.26
N HIS A 584 -3.54 35.05 4.11
CA HIS A 584 -4.52 33.97 4.18
C HIS A 584 -4.67 33.50 5.63
N HIS A 585 -5.86 33.03 6.01
CA HIS A 585 -6.11 32.39 7.29
C HIS A 585 -7.18 31.29 7.17
N ALA A 586 -7.05 30.24 7.99
CA ALA A 586 -8.00 29.13 7.99
C ALA A 586 -8.14 28.51 9.39
N HIS A 587 -9.27 27.84 9.64
CA HIS A 587 -9.38 26.88 10.72
C HIS A 587 -8.82 25.53 10.26
N GLN A 588 -8.08 24.85 11.13
CA GLN A 588 -7.46 23.55 10.85
C GLN A 588 -7.80 22.58 11.98
N PRO A 589 -8.24 21.33 11.69
CA PRO A 589 -8.69 20.40 12.72
C PRO A 589 -7.54 19.93 13.63
N SER A 590 -6.31 19.91 13.12
CA SER A 590 -5.10 19.62 13.91
C SER A 590 -3.94 20.54 13.55
N GLY A 591 -2.87 20.45 14.34
CA GLY A 591 -1.61 21.12 14.06
C GLY A 591 -0.82 20.58 12.85
N ARG A 592 -1.30 19.57 12.11
CA ARG A 592 -0.62 19.01 10.92
C ARG A 592 -1.05 19.74 9.65
N VAL A 593 -0.26 20.72 9.22
CA VAL A 593 -0.52 21.47 7.98
C VAL A 593 0.61 21.20 6.98
N LEU A 594 0.41 20.20 6.11
CA LEU A 594 1.42 19.76 5.14
C LEU A 594 1.49 20.68 3.92
N GLU A 595 0.33 21.10 3.41
CA GLU A 595 0.21 21.87 2.17
C GLU A 595 -0.65 23.13 2.37
N PRO A 596 -0.17 24.12 3.15
CA PRO A 596 -0.88 25.38 3.29
C PRO A 596 -1.01 26.09 1.93
N GLU A 597 -2.10 26.83 1.74
CA GLU A 597 -2.24 27.80 0.65
C GLU A 597 -1.19 28.90 0.85
N LEU A 598 -0.44 29.25 -0.20
CA LEU A 598 0.62 30.26 -0.15
C LEU A 598 0.35 31.35 -1.19
N PRO A 599 -0.44 32.39 -0.85
CA PRO A 599 -0.68 33.51 -1.76
C PRO A 599 0.61 34.24 -2.17
N PRO A 600 0.63 34.95 -3.31
CA PRO A 600 1.76 35.77 -3.72
C PRO A 600 2.23 36.72 -2.60
N GLY A 601 3.53 36.70 -2.31
CA GLY A 601 4.12 37.45 -1.19
C GLY A 601 4.18 36.70 0.15
N ALA A 602 3.68 35.46 0.24
CA ALA A 602 3.81 34.63 1.43
C ALA A 602 5.28 34.45 1.86
N HIS A 603 5.56 34.79 3.12
CA HIS A 603 6.90 34.78 3.70
C HIS A 603 6.98 33.95 4.99
N SER A 604 5.89 33.81 5.74
CA SER A 604 5.86 32.92 6.91
C SER A 604 4.50 32.28 7.16
N VAL A 605 4.52 31.07 7.71
CA VAL A 605 3.35 30.31 8.16
C VAL A 605 3.31 30.35 9.68
N GLU A 606 2.13 30.57 10.25
CA GLU A 606 1.88 30.60 11.69
C GLU A 606 0.72 29.64 12.04
N LEU A 607 0.93 28.80 13.05
CA LEU A 607 -0.09 27.94 13.65
C LEU A 607 -0.30 28.36 15.11
N ALA A 608 -1.52 28.73 15.48
CA ALA A 608 -1.85 29.21 16.81
C ALA A 608 -3.00 28.40 17.45
N ALA A 609 -2.86 28.08 18.74
CA ALA A 609 -3.84 27.32 19.51
C ALA A 609 -3.92 27.81 20.96
N VAL A 610 -5.10 27.72 21.56
CA VAL A 610 -5.25 27.66 23.01
C VAL A 610 -5.17 26.18 23.40
N LEU A 611 -4.08 25.80 24.05
CA LEU A 611 -3.85 24.47 24.58
C LEU A 611 -4.54 24.34 25.95
N HIS A 612 -5.34 23.29 26.14
CA HIS A 612 -6.03 22.94 27.37
C HIS A 612 -5.41 21.67 27.96
N PRO A 613 -4.50 21.78 28.94
CA PRO A 613 -3.88 20.62 29.56
C PRO A 613 -4.88 19.87 30.43
N ASP A 614 -4.95 18.54 30.28
CA ASP A 614 -5.71 17.63 31.14
C ASP A 614 -4.86 17.04 32.28
N VAL A 615 -3.53 17.12 32.19
CA VAL A 615 -2.57 16.64 33.19
C VAL A 615 -1.55 17.72 33.54
N THR A 616 -1.24 17.90 34.83
CA THR A 616 -0.18 18.79 35.32
C THR A 616 1.18 18.11 35.18
N GLY A 617 2.17 18.79 34.60
CA GLY A 617 3.55 18.31 34.52
C GLY A 617 4.33 18.83 33.32
N PRO A 618 5.50 18.25 33.01
CA PRO A 618 6.31 18.62 31.86
C PRO A 618 5.71 18.06 30.56
N TRP A 619 4.95 18.89 29.85
CA TRP A 619 4.51 18.61 28.48
C TRP A 619 5.67 18.77 27.51
N THR A 620 5.68 17.97 26.45
CA THR A 620 6.59 18.14 25.31
C THR A 620 5.82 18.79 24.17
N LEU A 621 6.21 20.00 23.78
CA LEU A 621 5.65 20.70 22.62
C LEU A 621 6.67 20.67 21.48
N GLY A 622 6.21 20.61 20.23
CA GLY A 622 7.11 20.53 19.09
C GLY A 622 6.63 21.26 17.85
N LEU A 623 7.58 21.68 17.03
CA LEU A 623 7.37 22.29 15.71
C LEU A 623 8.17 21.50 14.67
N GLY A 624 7.45 20.87 13.73
CA GLY A 624 8.00 20.20 12.56
C GLY A 624 8.08 21.13 11.36
N GLY A 625 9.21 21.10 10.65
CA GLY A 625 9.48 21.92 9.46
C GLY A 625 10.97 22.13 9.23
N PHE A 626 11.32 22.95 8.25
CA PHE A 626 12.70 23.36 7.96
C PHE A 626 12.83 24.88 7.85
N GLY A 627 14.05 25.41 7.92
CA GLY A 627 14.34 26.85 7.92
C GLY A 627 14.21 27.48 9.31
N ALA A 628 13.79 28.75 9.35
CA ALA A 628 13.67 29.50 10.60
C ALA A 628 12.38 29.10 11.34
N LEU A 629 12.52 28.46 12.49
CA LEU A 629 11.40 27.98 13.31
C LEU A 629 11.39 28.66 14.67
N ARG A 630 10.20 29.04 15.15
CA ARG A 630 9.97 29.61 16.49
C ARG A 630 8.69 29.05 17.10
N LEU A 631 8.74 28.63 18.36
CA LEU A 631 7.58 28.21 19.15
C LEU A 631 7.51 29.06 20.43
N THR A 632 6.34 29.62 20.72
CA THR A 632 6.06 30.32 21.98
C THR A 632 4.93 29.67 22.77
N VAL A 633 4.98 29.83 24.09
CA VAL A 633 3.88 29.58 25.03
C VAL A 633 3.66 30.86 25.83
N ASP A 634 2.44 31.38 25.82
CA ASP A 634 2.04 32.64 26.45
C ASP A 634 2.99 33.82 26.11
N GLY A 635 3.45 33.83 24.86
CA GLY A 635 4.38 34.83 24.31
C GLY A 635 5.87 34.54 24.56
N ALA A 636 6.22 33.76 25.59
CA ALA A 636 7.58 33.36 25.88
C ALA A 636 8.11 32.33 24.87
N ALA A 637 9.32 32.53 24.33
CA ALA A 637 9.93 31.61 23.39
C ALA A 637 10.45 30.35 24.09
N VAL A 638 9.97 29.18 23.65
CA VAL A 638 10.41 27.86 24.14
C VAL A 638 11.25 27.11 23.11
N LEU A 639 11.15 27.48 21.83
CA LEU A 639 12.03 27.04 20.75
C LEU A 639 12.30 28.23 19.82
N ALA A 640 13.55 28.42 19.39
CA ALA A 640 13.91 29.30 18.28
C ALA A 640 15.21 28.81 17.62
N GLY A 641 15.27 28.75 16.29
CA GLY A 641 16.48 28.33 15.58
C GLY A 641 16.34 28.25 14.05
N GLU A 642 17.45 28.00 13.37
CA GLU A 642 17.53 27.71 11.94
C GLU A 642 17.83 26.22 11.73
N TYR A 643 16.99 25.55 10.95
CA TYR A 643 17.00 24.10 10.77
C TYR A 643 17.03 23.73 9.27
N PRO A 644 18.22 23.71 8.63
CA PRO A 644 18.32 23.47 7.19
C PRO A 644 17.96 22.01 6.82
N PRO A 645 17.42 21.78 5.60
CA PRO A 645 17.16 20.43 5.10
C PRO A 645 18.46 19.63 5.01
N ARG A 646 18.39 18.34 5.35
CA ARG A 646 19.50 17.36 5.31
C ARG A 646 19.29 16.25 4.28
N THR A 647 18.22 16.35 3.50
CA THR A 647 17.80 15.42 2.46
C THR A 647 16.94 16.18 1.48
N ASP A 648 16.97 15.73 0.24
CA ASP A 648 16.13 16.12 -0.90
C ASP A 648 14.96 15.16 -1.13
N ASP A 649 14.79 14.11 -0.31
CA ASP A 649 13.68 13.15 -0.42
C ASP A 649 12.33 13.87 -0.23
N PRO A 650 11.46 13.90 -1.26
CA PRO A 650 10.18 14.57 -1.19
C PRO A 650 9.28 14.07 -0.04
N ALA A 651 9.37 12.78 0.32
CA ALA A 651 8.58 12.22 1.41
C ALA A 651 8.96 12.85 2.77
N VAL A 652 10.25 13.07 3.01
CA VAL A 652 10.73 13.72 4.24
C VAL A 652 10.49 15.23 4.20
N VAL A 653 10.70 15.88 3.05
CA VAL A 653 10.59 17.34 2.92
C VAL A 653 9.13 17.82 2.98
N HIS A 654 8.19 17.05 2.43
CA HIS A 654 6.78 17.48 2.28
C HIS A 654 5.79 16.74 3.21
N VAL A 655 6.04 15.48 3.58
CA VAL A 655 5.08 14.67 4.37
C VAL A 655 5.49 14.56 5.84
N ARG A 656 6.76 14.23 6.13
CA ARG A 656 7.25 14.04 7.52
C ARG A 656 8.52 14.85 7.82
N PRO A 657 8.45 16.19 7.91
CA PRO A 657 9.59 17.00 8.31
C PRO A 657 10.01 16.69 9.76
N PRO A 658 11.31 16.77 10.11
CA PRO A 658 11.80 16.56 11.47
C PRO A 658 11.11 17.48 12.48
N GLN A 659 10.76 16.92 13.65
CA GLN A 659 10.19 17.69 14.76
C GLN A 659 11.30 18.28 15.65
N HIS A 660 11.13 19.54 16.04
CA HIS A 660 11.98 20.23 16.99
C HIS A 660 11.20 20.55 18.26
N THR A 661 11.62 19.98 19.40
CA THR A 661 10.80 19.92 20.62
C THR A 661 11.38 20.70 21.80
N ALA A 662 10.50 21.26 22.62
CA ALA A 662 10.81 21.87 23.92
C ALA A 662 9.92 21.28 25.02
N ARG A 663 10.43 21.22 26.26
CA ARG A 663 9.62 20.82 27.43
C ARG A 663 9.12 22.05 28.18
N VAL A 664 7.83 22.07 28.47
CA VAL A 664 7.15 23.19 29.15
C VAL A 664 6.30 22.62 30.28
N HIS A 665 6.42 23.17 31.49
CA HIS A 665 5.57 22.75 32.59
C HIS A 665 4.19 23.42 32.46
N LEU A 666 3.14 22.61 32.29
CA LEU A 666 1.76 23.07 32.19
C LEU A 666 0.93 22.53 33.37
N THR A 667 -0.13 23.24 33.73
CA THR A 667 -1.04 22.86 34.81
C THR A 667 -2.39 22.44 34.25
N ALA A 668 -2.93 21.30 34.71
CA ALA A 668 -4.25 20.84 34.33
C ALA A 668 -5.32 21.92 34.55
N GLY A 669 -6.19 22.13 33.56
CA GLY A 669 -7.25 23.13 33.61
C GLY A 669 -6.81 24.59 33.48
N ARG A 670 -5.51 24.89 33.30
CA ARG A 670 -5.03 26.24 32.95
C ARG A 670 -4.70 26.32 31.47
N PRO A 671 -5.50 27.00 30.64
CA PRO A 671 -5.20 27.13 29.22
C PRO A 671 -3.93 27.94 28.98
N ALA A 672 -3.17 27.59 27.94
CA ALA A 672 -1.95 28.29 27.53
C ALA A 672 -1.99 28.57 26.02
N ARG A 673 -1.59 29.78 25.59
CA ARG A 673 -1.57 30.15 24.17
C ARG A 673 -0.26 29.69 23.53
N VAL A 674 -0.35 28.71 22.64
CA VAL A 674 0.78 28.18 21.88
C VAL A 674 0.79 28.79 20.47
N VAL A 675 1.94 29.29 20.02
CA VAL A 675 2.11 29.81 18.65
C VAL A 675 3.40 29.28 18.04
N ALA A 676 3.28 28.51 16.97
CA ALA A 676 4.37 28.10 16.10
C ALA A 676 4.44 29.04 14.89
N ARG A 677 5.65 29.53 14.55
CA ARG A 677 5.89 30.30 13.32
C ARG A 677 7.10 29.74 12.58
N ARG A 678 6.95 29.60 11.27
CA ARG A 678 7.97 29.15 10.32
C ARG A 678 8.17 30.21 9.24
N ARG A 679 9.42 30.58 8.93
CA ARG A 679 9.75 31.38 7.74
C ARG A 679 9.91 30.45 6.54
N LEU A 680 9.30 30.82 5.41
CA LEU A 680 9.42 30.10 4.15
C LEU A 680 10.76 30.42 3.48
N ALA A 681 11.39 29.41 2.88
CA ALA A 681 12.63 29.55 2.12
C ALA A 681 12.68 28.51 0.98
N PRO A 682 13.33 28.81 -0.16
CA PRO A 682 13.48 27.86 -1.26
C PRO A 682 14.08 26.52 -0.80
N GLY A 683 13.57 25.41 -1.34
CA GLY A 683 14.07 24.05 -1.02
C GLY A 683 13.76 23.53 0.40
N THR A 684 12.98 24.26 1.21
CA THR A 684 12.67 23.86 2.61
C THR A 684 11.28 23.22 2.80
N GLY A 685 10.58 22.88 1.72
CA GLY A 685 9.20 22.37 1.75
C GLY A 685 8.15 23.39 2.21
N ARG A 686 6.87 23.01 2.22
CA ARG A 686 5.75 23.85 2.71
C ARG A 686 5.12 23.41 4.03
N ALA A 687 5.38 22.16 4.46
CA ALA A 687 4.84 21.61 5.70
C ALA A 687 5.24 22.42 6.94
N THR A 688 4.29 22.54 7.87
CA THR A 688 4.44 23.14 9.20
C THR A 688 3.59 22.32 10.18
N VAL A 689 4.20 21.71 11.19
CA VAL A 689 3.51 20.75 12.07
C VAL A 689 3.63 21.16 13.54
N LEU A 690 2.56 21.70 14.14
CA LEU A 690 2.48 21.99 15.57
C LEU A 690 2.02 20.75 16.35
N THR A 691 2.76 20.39 17.40
CA THR A 691 2.59 19.13 18.13
C THR A 691 2.64 19.29 19.65
N ALA A 692 1.97 18.39 20.37
CA ALA A 692 2.01 18.32 21.83
C ALA A 692 1.91 16.87 22.34
N ALA A 693 2.58 16.57 23.46
CA ALA A 693 2.38 15.38 24.27
C ALA A 693 2.34 15.73 25.77
N PRO A 694 1.39 15.15 26.54
CA PRO A 694 1.39 15.24 28.00
C PRO A 694 2.60 14.49 28.59
N PRO A 695 2.93 14.72 29.89
CA PRO A 695 3.84 13.85 30.61
C PRO A 695 3.30 12.41 30.60
N GLY A 696 4.10 11.47 30.10
CA GLY A 696 3.77 10.04 30.16
C GLY A 696 3.88 9.48 31.58
N PRO A 697 3.13 8.42 31.93
CA PRO A 697 3.29 7.71 33.19
C PRO A 697 4.67 7.03 33.26
N ASP A 698 5.13 6.71 34.47
CA ASP A 698 6.36 5.94 34.62
C ASP A 698 6.22 4.56 33.92
N PRO A 699 7.19 4.11 33.11
CA PRO A 699 7.10 2.85 32.39
C PRO A 699 7.00 1.60 33.27
N ALA A 700 7.49 1.61 34.52
CA ALA A 700 7.33 0.50 35.44
C ALA A 700 5.94 0.51 36.09
N GLU A 701 5.43 1.69 36.48
CA GLU A 701 4.04 1.85 36.97
C GLU A 701 3.02 1.45 35.90
N ALA A 702 3.18 1.92 34.67
CA ALA A 702 2.29 1.60 33.55
C ALA A 702 2.29 0.09 33.21
N LEU A 703 3.45 -0.58 33.33
CA LEU A 703 3.54 -2.04 33.20
C LEU A 703 2.84 -2.76 34.36
N ALA A 704 3.01 -2.28 35.59
CA ALA A 704 2.39 -2.86 36.77
C ALA A 704 0.86 -2.74 36.72
N ALA A 705 0.32 -1.61 36.28
CA ALA A 705 -1.11 -1.37 36.07
C ALA A 705 -1.70 -2.36 35.03
N ALA A 706 -1.08 -2.48 33.86
CA ALA A 706 -1.51 -3.43 32.83
C ALA A 706 -1.50 -4.89 33.32
N VAL A 707 -0.47 -5.29 34.07
CA VAL A 707 -0.38 -6.64 34.68
C VAL A 707 -1.44 -6.86 35.77
N ALA A 708 -1.77 -5.83 36.55
CA ALA A 708 -2.84 -5.89 37.55
C ALA A 708 -4.23 -6.00 36.89
N ALA A 709 -4.50 -5.22 35.84
CA ALA A 709 -5.74 -5.28 35.07
C ALA A 709 -5.94 -6.67 34.45
N ALA A 710 -4.90 -7.26 33.84
CA ALA A 710 -4.95 -8.61 33.28
C ALA A 710 -5.29 -9.68 34.35
N ARG A 711 -4.69 -9.58 35.53
CA ARG A 711 -4.92 -10.51 36.66
C ARG A 711 -6.34 -10.40 37.23
N GLY A 712 -6.95 -9.22 37.16
CA GLY A 712 -8.30 -8.93 37.67
C GLY A 712 -9.43 -9.12 36.66
N ALA A 713 -9.17 -9.73 35.50
CA ALA A 713 -10.11 -9.91 34.41
C ALA A 713 -10.26 -11.40 34.02
N ASP A 714 -11.41 -11.77 33.47
CA ASP A 714 -11.69 -13.14 33.03
C ASP A 714 -10.88 -13.52 31.78
N ALA A 715 -10.60 -12.52 30.93
CA ALA A 715 -9.73 -12.60 29.77
C ALA A 715 -9.01 -11.26 29.55
N ALA A 716 -7.94 -11.29 28.76
CA ALA A 716 -7.22 -10.08 28.33
C ALA A 716 -7.06 -10.02 26.81
N VAL A 717 -7.20 -8.83 26.22
CA VAL A 717 -6.87 -8.52 24.83
C VAL A 717 -5.71 -7.53 24.85
N VAL A 718 -4.52 -7.97 24.43
CA VAL A 718 -3.32 -7.13 24.34
C VAL A 718 -3.11 -6.74 22.89
N VAL A 719 -3.21 -5.45 22.57
CA VAL A 719 -2.96 -4.93 21.22
C VAL A 719 -1.54 -4.37 21.17
N VAL A 720 -0.70 -4.94 20.32
CA VAL A 720 0.67 -4.53 20.04
C VAL A 720 0.87 -4.31 18.55
N GLY A 721 1.81 -3.45 18.17
CA GLY A 721 1.98 -3.11 16.76
C GLY A 721 3.28 -2.41 16.43
N THR A 722 3.45 -2.18 15.13
CA THR A 722 4.45 -1.27 14.59
C THR A 722 3.98 0.19 14.73
N THR A 723 4.83 1.13 14.35
CA THR A 723 4.59 2.57 14.51
C THR A 723 4.87 3.27 13.18
N GLU A 724 4.54 4.57 13.08
CA GLU A 724 4.79 5.32 11.84
C GLU A 724 6.27 5.39 11.46
N GLY A 725 7.17 5.47 12.46
CA GLY A 725 8.61 5.40 12.24
C GLY A 725 9.13 4.00 11.87
N ALA A 726 8.29 2.95 11.92
CA ALA A 726 8.66 1.59 11.58
C ALA A 726 8.22 1.19 10.16
N GLU A 727 7.01 1.57 9.73
CA GLU A 727 6.46 1.16 8.41
C GLU A 727 5.92 2.38 7.65
N SER A 728 6.69 2.80 6.65
CA SER A 728 6.51 4.06 5.92
C SER A 728 7.23 4.01 4.57
N GLU A 729 6.71 4.77 3.61
CA GLU A 729 7.48 5.26 2.46
C GLU A 729 8.74 6.03 2.92
N GLY A 730 9.80 6.03 2.09
CA GLY A 730 11.03 6.80 2.26
C GLY A 730 12.15 6.08 3.03
N HIS A 731 11.87 4.98 3.75
CA HIS A 731 12.92 4.20 4.42
C HIS A 731 12.55 2.73 4.66
N ASP A 732 13.53 1.83 4.53
CA ASP A 732 13.36 0.43 4.92
C ASP A 732 13.60 0.20 6.43
N ARG A 733 13.03 -0.89 6.93
CA ARG A 733 13.21 -1.35 8.31
C ARG A 733 14.63 -1.84 8.54
N ARG A 734 15.13 -1.64 9.77
CA ARG A 734 16.43 -2.16 10.24
C ARG A 734 16.32 -3.40 11.13
N THR A 735 15.09 -3.71 11.57
CA THR A 735 14.76 -4.81 12.47
C THR A 735 13.30 -5.21 12.23
N LEU A 736 12.95 -6.44 12.61
CA LEU A 736 11.56 -6.90 12.64
C LEU A 736 10.97 -6.89 14.06
N ARG A 737 11.72 -6.46 15.07
CA ARG A 737 11.21 -6.39 16.45
C ARG A 737 10.09 -5.37 16.58
N LEU A 738 9.08 -5.71 17.39
CA LEU A 738 8.13 -4.72 17.90
C LEU A 738 8.90 -3.63 18.67
N PRO A 739 8.58 -2.33 18.48
CA PRO A 739 9.18 -1.27 19.26
C PRO A 739 9.04 -1.54 20.76
N SER A 740 10.15 -1.42 21.49
CA SER A 740 10.20 -1.78 22.92
C SER A 740 9.34 -0.81 23.74
N PRO A 741 8.75 -1.22 24.89
CA PRO A 741 8.95 -2.50 25.57
C PRO A 741 7.81 -3.52 25.32
N GLN A 742 7.13 -3.48 24.17
CA GLN A 742 5.93 -4.31 23.90
C GLN A 742 6.12 -5.82 24.15
N ASP A 743 7.27 -6.39 23.77
CA ASP A 743 7.59 -7.81 24.05
C ASP A 743 7.68 -8.15 25.56
N ARG A 744 7.96 -7.16 26.42
CA ARG A 744 7.90 -7.32 27.88
C ARG A 744 6.46 -7.23 28.38
N LEU A 745 5.69 -6.27 27.87
CA LEU A 745 4.26 -6.10 28.20
C LEU A 745 3.50 -7.41 27.93
N VAL A 746 3.62 -7.98 26.73
CA VAL A 746 2.94 -9.24 26.39
C VAL A 746 3.38 -10.40 27.30
N ARG A 747 4.68 -10.55 27.58
CA ARG A 747 5.18 -11.65 28.42
C ARG A 747 4.64 -11.58 29.86
N GLU A 748 4.60 -10.40 30.48
CA GLU A 748 4.11 -10.27 31.85
C GLU A 748 2.58 -10.36 31.93
N VAL A 749 1.84 -9.83 30.93
CA VAL A 749 0.37 -9.97 30.86
C VAL A 749 -0.05 -11.42 30.66
N VAL A 750 0.54 -12.14 29.70
CA VAL A 750 0.26 -13.57 29.45
C VAL A 750 0.61 -14.43 30.67
N ARG A 751 1.64 -14.05 31.43
CA ARG A 751 2.00 -14.71 32.70
C ARG A 751 0.97 -14.45 33.80
N ALA A 752 0.35 -13.27 33.83
CA ALA A 752 -0.67 -12.90 34.79
C ALA A 752 -2.06 -13.46 34.45
N ASN A 753 -2.37 -13.64 33.15
CA ASN A 753 -3.61 -14.23 32.67
C ASN A 753 -3.35 -15.08 31.39
N PRO A 754 -3.42 -16.42 31.46
CA PRO A 754 -3.21 -17.27 30.29
C PRO A 754 -4.35 -17.19 29.26
N ARG A 755 -5.54 -16.72 29.63
CA ARG A 755 -6.66 -16.41 28.71
C ARG A 755 -6.45 -15.05 28.03
N THR A 756 -5.22 -14.81 27.58
CA THR A 756 -4.82 -13.63 26.83
C THR A 756 -4.90 -13.91 25.33
N VAL A 757 -5.59 -13.04 24.60
CA VAL A 757 -5.50 -12.88 23.14
C VAL A 757 -4.52 -11.76 22.86
N VAL A 758 -3.53 -11.99 21.98
CA VAL A 758 -2.64 -10.92 21.51
C VAL A 758 -3.00 -10.56 20.08
N VAL A 759 -3.33 -9.28 19.86
CA VAL A 759 -3.65 -8.70 18.56
C VAL A 759 -2.41 -7.97 18.04
N VAL A 760 -1.95 -8.34 16.86
CA VAL A 760 -0.78 -7.78 16.17
C VAL A 760 -1.27 -6.84 15.08
N ASN A 761 -1.00 -5.54 15.24
CA ASN A 761 -1.34 -4.46 14.32
C ASN A 761 -0.06 -3.99 13.61
N ALA A 762 0.31 -4.68 12.54
CA ALA A 762 1.54 -4.45 11.78
C ALA A 762 1.29 -4.70 10.29
N GLY A 763 1.84 -3.85 9.41
CA GLY A 763 1.61 -3.91 7.97
C GLY A 763 2.33 -5.07 7.28
N GLY A 764 3.48 -5.48 7.82
CA GLY A 764 4.27 -6.62 7.39
C GLY A 764 4.88 -7.40 8.57
N PRO A 765 5.78 -8.38 8.30
CA PRO A 765 6.28 -9.29 9.31
C PRO A 765 6.95 -8.62 10.52
N VAL A 766 6.77 -9.19 11.71
CA VAL A 766 7.46 -8.81 12.96
C VAL A 766 7.90 -10.03 13.78
N GLU A 767 8.99 -9.93 14.55
CA GLU A 767 9.42 -10.97 15.49
C GLU A 767 8.38 -11.14 16.60
N LEU A 768 7.89 -12.37 16.81
CA LEU A 768 6.94 -12.71 17.87
C LEU A 768 7.56 -13.75 18.82
N PRO A 769 8.50 -13.35 19.72
CA PRO A 769 9.26 -14.28 20.56
C PRO A 769 8.41 -15.00 21.61
N TRP A 770 7.23 -14.45 21.92
CA TRP A 770 6.27 -14.99 22.90
C TRP A 770 5.12 -15.79 22.26
N ARG A 771 5.02 -15.89 20.92
CA ARG A 771 3.85 -16.39 20.17
C ARG A 771 3.24 -17.73 20.63
N THR A 772 4.06 -18.61 21.19
CA THR A 772 3.63 -19.95 21.64
C THR A 772 2.97 -19.97 23.02
N ARG A 773 2.87 -18.82 23.70
CA ARG A 773 2.38 -18.70 25.09
C ARG A 773 0.94 -18.16 25.25
N PRO A 774 0.48 -17.14 24.49
CA PRO A 774 -0.89 -16.64 24.61
C PRO A 774 -1.94 -17.71 24.29
N GLY A 775 -3.15 -17.50 24.80
CA GLY A 775 -4.33 -18.26 24.43
C GLY A 775 -4.68 -18.14 22.95
N ALA A 776 -4.47 -16.97 22.34
CA ALA A 776 -4.55 -16.80 20.88
C ALA A 776 -3.62 -15.67 20.39
N VAL A 777 -3.25 -15.72 19.11
CA VAL A 777 -2.53 -14.65 18.41
C VAL A 777 -3.27 -14.36 17.10
N LEU A 778 -3.70 -13.12 16.94
CA LEU A 778 -4.48 -12.62 15.79
C LEU A 778 -3.71 -11.48 15.12
N LEU A 779 -3.56 -11.51 13.81
CA LEU A 779 -2.96 -10.44 13.01
C LEU A 779 -4.08 -9.66 12.30
N THR A 780 -4.12 -8.34 12.51
CA THR A 780 -5.13 -7.44 11.92
C THR A 780 -4.57 -6.50 10.85
N TRP A 781 -3.29 -6.67 10.48
CA TRP A 781 -2.59 -5.81 9.52
C TRP A 781 -2.64 -4.34 9.95
N PHE A 782 -2.70 -3.41 8.98
CA PHE A 782 -3.38 -2.13 9.16
C PHE A 782 -4.82 -2.26 8.60
N PRO A 783 -5.86 -2.32 9.45
CA PRO A 783 -7.21 -2.77 9.05
C PRO A 783 -8.15 -1.67 8.49
N GLY A 784 -7.67 -0.45 8.27
CA GLY A 784 -8.52 0.67 7.87
C GLY A 784 -9.40 1.21 8.98
N GLN A 785 -10.36 2.07 8.64
CA GLN A 785 -11.13 2.87 9.62
C GLN A 785 -12.06 2.05 10.53
N GLU A 786 -12.50 0.87 10.10
CA GLU A 786 -13.42 0.00 10.87
C GLU A 786 -12.68 -0.99 11.78
N ALA A 787 -11.40 -0.73 12.06
CA ALA A 787 -10.47 -1.56 12.83
C ALA A 787 -11.11 -2.26 14.04
N GLY A 788 -11.76 -1.49 14.91
CA GLY A 788 -12.32 -1.95 16.17
C GLY A 788 -13.64 -2.71 16.03
N ALA A 789 -14.50 -2.31 15.09
CA ALA A 789 -15.76 -3.01 14.83
C ALA A 789 -15.47 -4.41 14.28
N ALA A 790 -14.62 -4.49 13.26
CA ALA A 790 -14.19 -5.75 12.67
C ALA A 790 -13.47 -6.66 13.67
N LEU A 791 -12.56 -6.10 14.48
CA LEU A 791 -11.87 -6.83 15.52
C LEU A 791 -12.83 -7.36 16.59
N ALA A 792 -13.81 -6.56 17.02
CA ALA A 792 -14.80 -7.02 17.99
C ALA A 792 -15.66 -8.17 17.44
N ASP A 793 -16.12 -8.08 16.20
CA ASP A 793 -16.89 -9.16 15.56
C ASP A 793 -16.09 -10.45 15.39
N VAL A 794 -14.78 -10.36 15.08
CA VAL A 794 -13.87 -11.51 15.08
C VAL A 794 -13.69 -12.06 16.49
N LEU A 795 -13.31 -11.23 17.47
CA LEU A 795 -13.02 -11.68 18.84
C LEU A 795 -14.23 -12.32 19.52
N LEU A 796 -15.44 -11.81 19.30
CA LEU A 796 -16.69 -12.37 19.85
C LEU A 796 -17.30 -13.48 18.97
N GLY A 797 -16.64 -13.85 17.87
CA GLY A 797 -17.04 -14.97 17.02
C GLY A 797 -18.36 -14.77 16.26
N ARG A 798 -18.77 -13.52 16.06
CA ARG A 798 -19.85 -13.10 15.14
C ARG A 798 -19.41 -13.28 13.69
N THR A 799 -18.14 -12.97 13.42
CA THR A 799 -17.47 -13.20 12.13
C THR A 799 -16.29 -14.15 12.33
N GLU A 800 -16.10 -15.08 11.39
CA GLU A 800 -14.93 -15.96 11.33
C GLU A 800 -13.71 -15.23 10.77
N PRO A 801 -12.51 -15.31 11.38
CA PRO A 801 -11.28 -14.83 10.76
C PRO A 801 -11.00 -15.63 9.50
N GLY A 802 -11.14 -14.97 8.35
CA GLY A 802 -11.09 -15.61 7.03
C GLY A 802 -9.72 -15.65 6.38
N GLY A 803 -8.73 -14.95 6.95
CA GLY A 803 -7.50 -14.59 6.25
C GLY A 803 -6.45 -15.68 6.19
N ARG A 804 -5.54 -15.59 5.22
CA ARG A 804 -4.37 -16.45 5.05
C ARG A 804 -3.15 -15.61 4.71
N LEU A 805 -2.00 -15.82 5.34
CA LEU A 805 -0.81 -14.98 5.17
C LEU A 805 -0.35 -14.85 3.70
N PRO A 806 -0.30 -13.65 3.10
CA PRO A 806 0.27 -13.43 1.77
C PRO A 806 1.79 -13.20 1.81
N THR A 807 2.43 -13.43 2.95
CA THR A 807 3.87 -13.26 3.20
C THR A 807 4.34 -14.28 4.23
N THR A 808 5.55 -14.80 4.07
CA THR A 808 6.14 -15.77 5.00
C THR A 808 6.71 -15.06 6.23
N TRP A 809 6.44 -15.59 7.42
CA TRP A 809 6.69 -14.90 8.69
C TRP A 809 7.90 -15.48 9.45
N PRO A 810 9.06 -14.81 9.51
CA PRO A 810 10.22 -15.28 10.28
C PRO A 810 9.93 -15.43 11.77
N ALA A 811 10.61 -16.37 12.43
CA ALA A 811 10.70 -16.41 13.89
C ALA A 811 11.64 -15.31 14.43
N VAL A 812 12.76 -15.11 13.76
CA VAL A 812 13.72 -14.00 13.94
C VAL A 812 14.23 -13.53 12.59
N LEU A 813 14.59 -12.25 12.46
CA LEU A 813 15.11 -11.66 11.22
C LEU A 813 16.38 -12.35 10.72
N ALA A 814 17.23 -12.87 11.62
CA ALA A 814 18.42 -13.64 11.25
C ALA A 814 18.11 -14.88 10.39
N ASP A 815 16.87 -15.37 10.43
CA ASP A 815 16.46 -16.57 9.73
C ASP A 815 15.89 -16.33 8.33
N ALA A 816 15.46 -15.10 8.04
CA ALA A 816 14.95 -14.73 6.72
C ALA A 816 16.05 -14.90 5.65
N PRO A 817 15.82 -15.68 4.57
CA PRO A 817 16.84 -15.87 3.53
C PRO A 817 17.16 -14.59 2.76
N VAL A 818 16.12 -13.82 2.40
CA VAL A 818 16.23 -12.54 1.66
C VAL A 818 16.05 -11.41 2.66
N ARG A 819 17.06 -10.54 2.80
CA ARG A 819 17.09 -9.44 3.79
C ARG A 819 17.61 -8.12 3.22
N THR A 820 18.48 -8.17 2.22
CA THR A 820 19.16 -7.00 1.66
C THR A 820 18.18 -6.07 0.93
N THR A 821 17.96 -4.89 1.50
CA THR A 821 17.25 -3.76 0.86
C THR A 821 18.24 -2.67 0.43
N ARG A 822 19.25 -2.38 1.26
CA ARG A 822 20.27 -1.36 0.98
C ARG A 822 21.19 -1.75 -0.21
N PRO A 823 21.34 -0.89 -1.24
CA PRO A 823 22.32 -1.09 -2.30
C PRO A 823 23.76 -0.94 -1.80
N THR A 824 24.70 -1.53 -2.53
CA THR A 824 26.15 -1.34 -2.37
C THR A 824 26.69 -0.63 -3.61
N ALA A 825 27.34 0.52 -3.43
CA ALA A 825 27.78 1.39 -4.53
C ALA A 825 26.67 1.71 -5.56
N GLY A 826 25.43 1.93 -5.08
CA GLY A 826 24.24 2.18 -5.89
C GLY A 826 23.58 0.95 -6.51
N VAL A 827 24.17 -0.25 -6.40
CA VAL A 827 23.64 -1.49 -6.99
C VAL A 827 22.98 -2.37 -5.93
N LEU A 828 21.78 -2.89 -6.22
CA LEU A 828 21.07 -3.89 -5.41
C LEU A 828 20.88 -5.17 -6.22
N PRO A 829 21.69 -6.22 -6.01
CA PRO A 829 21.58 -7.47 -6.76
C PRO A 829 20.47 -8.38 -6.19
N TYR A 830 19.71 -9.00 -7.10
CA TYR A 830 18.62 -9.94 -6.78
C TYR A 830 19.12 -11.38 -6.93
N GLU A 831 20.19 -11.71 -6.21
CA GLU A 831 20.93 -12.99 -6.30
C GLU A 831 20.10 -14.22 -5.89
N GLU A 832 19.02 -14.01 -5.13
CA GLU A 832 18.07 -15.06 -4.79
C GLU A 832 17.29 -15.60 -6.01
N GLY A 833 17.23 -14.83 -7.09
CA GLY A 833 16.55 -15.18 -8.33
C GLY A 833 15.04 -15.43 -8.13
N LEU A 834 14.55 -16.58 -8.59
CA LEU A 834 13.14 -16.97 -8.42
C LEU A 834 12.74 -17.25 -6.95
N HIS A 835 13.69 -17.22 -6.02
CA HIS A 835 13.51 -17.74 -4.67
C HIS A 835 13.35 -16.63 -3.64
N ILE A 836 12.27 -15.84 -3.76
CA ILE A 836 11.77 -14.91 -2.72
C ILE A 836 10.68 -15.57 -1.86
N GLY A 837 10.38 -15.00 -0.69
CA GLY A 837 9.29 -15.48 0.17
C GLY A 837 9.40 -16.97 0.54
N HIS A 838 8.31 -17.71 0.53
CA HIS A 838 8.27 -19.15 0.82
C HIS A 838 9.20 -19.97 -0.09
N ARG A 839 9.39 -19.55 -1.35
CA ARG A 839 10.33 -20.18 -2.28
C ARG A 839 11.75 -20.13 -1.71
N ALA A 840 12.14 -18.98 -1.14
CA ALA A 840 13.41 -18.78 -0.45
C ALA A 840 13.58 -19.70 0.77
N TRP A 841 12.56 -19.77 1.63
CA TRP A 841 12.57 -20.59 2.85
C TRP A 841 12.69 -22.08 2.53
N LEU A 842 11.98 -22.54 1.49
CA LEU A 842 12.05 -23.92 1.00
C LEU A 842 13.42 -24.23 0.39
N ARG A 843 13.98 -23.35 -0.45
CA ARG A 843 15.35 -23.49 -1.00
C ARG A 843 16.41 -23.54 0.10
N ALA A 844 16.24 -22.77 1.17
CA ALA A 844 17.14 -22.79 2.32
C ALA A 844 16.98 -24.04 3.21
N GLY A 845 15.92 -24.84 3.03
CA GLY A 845 15.62 -25.99 3.89
C GLY A 845 15.19 -25.60 5.31
N ARG A 846 14.59 -24.42 5.50
CA ARG A 846 14.30 -23.82 6.81
C ARG A 846 12.79 -23.65 7.03
N ALA A 847 12.35 -23.82 8.28
CA ALA A 847 10.98 -23.50 8.68
C ALA A 847 10.88 -22.06 9.22
N PRO A 848 9.93 -21.23 8.73
CA PRO A 848 9.56 -19.95 9.31
C PRO A 848 8.74 -20.15 10.60
N ALA A 849 8.34 -19.05 11.27
CA ALA A 849 7.34 -19.13 12.34
C ALA A 849 5.95 -19.48 11.79
N TYR A 850 5.57 -18.85 10.67
CA TYR A 850 4.35 -19.15 9.93
C TYR A 850 4.65 -19.12 8.43
N TRP A 851 4.11 -20.08 7.69
CA TRP A 851 4.28 -20.18 6.25
C TRP A 851 3.35 -19.22 5.51
N PHE A 852 3.74 -18.83 4.28
CA PHE A 852 2.80 -18.30 3.29
C PHE A 852 1.57 -19.21 3.17
N GLY A 853 0.39 -18.60 3.08
CA GLY A 853 -0.91 -19.26 3.12
C GLY A 853 -1.38 -19.67 4.51
N HIS A 854 -0.60 -19.55 5.59
CA HIS A 854 -1.06 -19.94 6.94
C HIS A 854 -2.18 -19.04 7.46
N GLY A 855 -3.18 -19.65 8.10
CA GLY A 855 -4.24 -18.96 8.84
C GLY A 855 -5.28 -19.94 9.33
N LEU A 856 -5.76 -19.75 10.55
CA LEU A 856 -6.75 -20.60 11.22
C LEU A 856 -8.15 -19.96 11.14
N GLY A 857 -9.18 -20.74 11.48
CA GLY A 857 -10.53 -20.28 11.79
C GLY A 857 -10.99 -20.79 13.15
N TYR A 858 -12.28 -20.69 13.45
CA TYR A 858 -12.93 -21.29 14.63
C TYR A 858 -13.52 -22.69 14.38
N THR A 859 -13.31 -23.23 13.17
CA THR A 859 -13.57 -24.63 12.84
C THR A 859 -12.31 -25.37 12.36
N THR A 860 -12.40 -26.70 12.26
CA THR A 860 -11.32 -27.58 11.81
C THR A 860 -11.64 -28.21 10.45
N TRP A 861 -10.61 -28.62 9.72
CA TRP A 861 -10.75 -29.14 8.35
C TRP A 861 -9.91 -30.40 8.13
N ALA A 862 -10.52 -31.40 7.49
CA ALA A 862 -9.84 -32.56 6.95
C ALA A 862 -9.82 -32.49 5.42
N TYR A 863 -8.63 -32.60 4.84
CA TYR A 863 -8.43 -32.73 3.38
C TYR A 863 -8.53 -34.21 3.04
N GLU A 864 -9.62 -34.62 2.38
CA GLU A 864 -9.98 -36.03 2.21
C GLU A 864 -9.45 -36.65 0.90
N ARG A 865 -9.51 -35.92 -0.23
CA ARG A 865 -9.04 -36.43 -1.54
C ARG A 865 -8.56 -35.33 -2.46
N LEU A 866 -7.53 -35.63 -3.27
CA LEU A 866 -7.18 -34.87 -4.46
C LEU A 866 -7.62 -35.70 -5.68
N GLY A 867 -8.52 -35.15 -6.49
CA GLY A 867 -8.98 -35.80 -7.72
C GLY A 867 -7.98 -35.65 -8.88
N PRO A 868 -8.26 -36.28 -10.03
CA PRO A 868 -7.45 -36.13 -11.23
C PRO A 868 -7.55 -34.70 -11.77
N PRO A 869 -6.49 -34.16 -12.42
CA PRO A 869 -6.60 -32.89 -13.14
C PRO A 869 -7.56 -32.99 -14.32
N GLU A 870 -8.47 -32.04 -14.44
CA GLU A 870 -9.47 -31.97 -15.51
C GLU A 870 -9.06 -30.87 -16.51
N PRO A 871 -8.99 -31.14 -17.83
CA PRO A 871 -8.64 -30.11 -18.82
C PRO A 871 -9.68 -28.97 -18.85
N ALA A 872 -9.21 -27.72 -18.78
CA ALA A 872 -10.04 -26.53 -18.81
C ALA A 872 -9.52 -25.51 -19.84
N PRO A 873 -10.35 -24.56 -20.34
CA PRO A 873 -9.89 -23.54 -21.28
C PRO A 873 -8.69 -22.77 -20.72
N GLY A 874 -7.52 -22.90 -21.36
CA GLY A 874 -6.26 -22.25 -20.95
C GLY A 874 -5.48 -22.94 -19.82
N GLY A 875 -5.86 -24.14 -19.37
CA GLY A 875 -5.17 -24.84 -18.27
C GLY A 875 -5.89 -26.08 -17.77
N TYR A 876 -5.95 -26.22 -16.45
CA TYR A 876 -6.53 -27.35 -15.75
C TYR A 876 -7.38 -26.89 -14.57
N GLU A 877 -8.37 -27.69 -14.20
CA GLU A 877 -9.11 -27.59 -12.96
C GLU A 877 -8.79 -28.78 -12.06
N ILE A 878 -8.51 -28.52 -10.79
CA ILE A 878 -8.06 -29.51 -9.81
C ILE A 878 -9.13 -29.66 -8.72
N PRO A 879 -9.93 -30.73 -8.74
CA PRO A 879 -10.91 -31.00 -7.70
C PRO A 879 -10.24 -31.48 -6.41
N VAL A 880 -10.51 -30.79 -5.29
CA VAL A 880 -10.00 -31.12 -3.95
C VAL A 880 -11.18 -31.32 -3.00
N GLU A 881 -11.36 -32.53 -2.49
CA GLU A 881 -12.38 -32.83 -1.48
C GLU A 881 -11.87 -32.53 -0.07
N LEU A 882 -12.69 -31.80 0.68
CA LEU A 882 -12.44 -31.49 2.07
C LEU A 882 -13.74 -31.51 2.89
N ARG A 883 -13.58 -31.76 4.19
CA ARG A 883 -14.66 -31.76 5.18
C ARG A 883 -14.39 -30.73 6.25
N ASN A 884 -15.42 -29.97 6.61
CA ASN A 884 -15.44 -29.21 7.85
C ASN A 884 -15.67 -30.18 9.02
N THR A 885 -14.65 -30.43 9.83
CA THR A 885 -14.68 -31.40 10.94
C THR A 885 -15.01 -30.78 12.30
N GLY A 886 -15.20 -29.46 12.37
CA GLY A 886 -15.55 -28.78 13.61
C GLY A 886 -17.05 -28.55 13.79
N ALA A 887 -17.40 -27.86 14.88
CA ALA A 887 -18.78 -27.61 15.29
C ALA A 887 -19.37 -26.29 14.77
N ARG A 888 -18.64 -25.56 13.93
CA ARG A 888 -19.05 -24.26 13.34
C ARG A 888 -18.97 -24.32 11.82
N ALA A 889 -19.86 -23.60 11.14
CA ALA A 889 -19.64 -23.27 9.73
C ALA A 889 -18.40 -22.36 9.61
N GLY A 890 -17.61 -22.53 8.55
CA GLY A 890 -16.36 -21.78 8.37
C GLY A 890 -15.96 -21.59 6.91
N ARG A 891 -14.88 -20.81 6.70
CA ARG A 891 -14.23 -20.61 5.41
C ARG A 891 -12.87 -21.33 5.38
N GLU A 892 -12.58 -22.04 4.30
CA GLU A 892 -11.24 -22.56 4.01
C GLU A 892 -10.75 -22.05 2.66
N VAL A 893 -9.44 -21.85 2.54
CA VAL A 893 -8.76 -21.49 1.30
C VAL A 893 -7.87 -22.67 0.91
N VAL A 894 -8.37 -23.48 -0.01
CA VAL A 894 -7.64 -24.61 -0.57
C VAL A 894 -6.60 -24.07 -1.54
N GLN A 895 -5.32 -24.36 -1.28
CA GLN A 895 -4.20 -23.93 -2.08
C GLN A 895 -3.57 -25.13 -2.78
N VAL A 896 -3.24 -24.98 -4.07
CA VAL A 896 -2.56 -26.00 -4.86
C VAL A 896 -1.22 -25.46 -5.35
N TYR A 897 -0.18 -26.22 -5.08
CA TYR A 897 1.20 -25.93 -5.44
C TYR A 897 1.71 -26.95 -6.47
N LEU A 898 2.55 -26.50 -7.39
CA LEU A 898 3.31 -27.34 -8.30
C LEU A 898 4.72 -27.55 -7.76
N ALA A 899 5.29 -28.73 -8.01
CA ALA A 899 6.69 -29.05 -7.75
C ALA A 899 7.25 -29.96 -8.85
N ARG A 900 8.50 -29.72 -9.26
CA ARG A 900 9.24 -30.53 -10.23
C ARG A 900 10.72 -30.62 -9.80
N PRO A 901 11.12 -31.63 -9.01
CA PRO A 901 12.51 -31.76 -8.56
C PRO A 901 13.46 -32.10 -9.71
N ASP A 902 13.01 -32.92 -10.67
CA ASP A 902 13.77 -33.36 -11.84
C ASP A 902 13.61 -32.36 -13.02
N SER A 903 13.76 -31.06 -12.71
CA SER A 903 13.67 -29.95 -13.66
C SER A 903 15.03 -29.73 -14.34
N ALA A 904 15.03 -29.47 -15.66
CA ALA A 904 16.25 -29.13 -16.39
C ALA A 904 16.69 -27.67 -16.16
N VAL A 905 15.76 -26.82 -15.74
CA VAL A 905 16.00 -25.42 -15.36
C VAL A 905 15.79 -25.21 -13.87
N ASP A 906 16.42 -24.18 -13.28
CA ASP A 906 16.16 -23.82 -11.88
C ASP A 906 14.67 -23.50 -11.68
N ARG A 907 14.07 -24.05 -10.61
CA ARG A 907 12.67 -23.83 -10.25
C ARG A 907 12.55 -23.78 -8.73
N PRO A 908 11.57 -23.04 -8.19
CA PRO A 908 11.22 -23.13 -6.77
C PRO A 908 10.90 -24.58 -6.38
N VAL A 909 11.31 -24.98 -5.18
CA VAL A 909 11.04 -26.33 -4.61
C VAL A 909 9.54 -26.69 -4.71
N ARG A 910 8.69 -25.69 -4.48
CA ARG A 910 7.29 -25.64 -4.92
C ARG A 910 6.87 -24.18 -5.12
N TRP A 911 5.88 -23.93 -5.96
CA TRP A 911 5.28 -22.60 -6.19
C TRP A 911 3.76 -22.69 -6.23
N LEU A 912 3.08 -21.61 -5.81
CA LEU A 912 1.62 -21.52 -5.89
C LEU A 912 1.17 -21.60 -7.35
N ALA A 913 0.18 -22.45 -7.63
CA ALA A 913 -0.37 -22.66 -8.97
C ALA A 913 -1.84 -22.22 -9.09
N GLY A 914 -2.57 -22.23 -7.97
CA GLY A 914 -3.94 -21.75 -7.86
C GLY A 914 -4.49 -21.92 -6.45
N TRP A 915 -5.66 -21.35 -6.20
CA TRP A 915 -6.44 -21.58 -4.98
C TRP A 915 -7.94 -21.54 -5.27
N ALA A 916 -8.75 -21.98 -4.31
CA ALA A 916 -10.18 -21.74 -4.26
C ALA A 916 -10.62 -21.55 -2.80
N ALA A 917 -11.56 -20.63 -2.56
CA ALA A 917 -12.16 -20.42 -1.25
C ALA A 917 -13.54 -21.09 -1.18
N VAL A 918 -13.81 -21.83 -0.11
CA VAL A 918 -15.09 -22.50 0.13
C VAL A 918 -15.66 -22.11 1.49
N ARG A 919 -16.99 -22.07 1.60
CA ARG A 919 -17.73 -21.94 2.88
C ARG A 919 -18.58 -23.19 3.06
N VAL A 920 -18.49 -23.82 4.23
CA VAL A 920 -19.03 -25.17 4.48
C VAL A 920 -19.61 -25.23 5.90
N GLY A 921 -20.79 -25.83 6.05
CA GLY A 921 -21.44 -26.05 7.34
C GLY A 921 -20.68 -27.04 8.23
N ALA A 922 -21.00 -27.08 9.52
CA ALA A 922 -20.37 -28.00 10.46
C ALA A 922 -20.61 -29.46 10.06
N GLY A 923 -19.55 -30.27 9.98
CA GLY A 923 -19.62 -31.68 9.57
C GLY A 923 -19.73 -31.93 8.06
N GLU A 924 -20.02 -30.92 7.24
CA GLU A 924 -20.28 -31.08 5.80
C GLU A 924 -19.01 -31.31 4.96
N ARG A 925 -19.20 -31.92 3.79
CA ARG A 925 -18.18 -32.11 2.75
C ARG A 925 -18.40 -31.13 1.59
N VAL A 926 -17.31 -30.71 0.95
CA VAL A 926 -17.34 -29.97 -0.32
C VAL A 926 -16.22 -30.43 -1.24
N THR A 927 -16.37 -30.19 -2.54
CA THR A 927 -15.24 -30.22 -3.49
C THR A 927 -14.90 -28.77 -3.85
N ALA A 928 -13.66 -28.36 -3.58
CA ALA A 928 -13.11 -27.10 -4.07
C ALA A 928 -12.45 -27.34 -5.44
N TYR A 929 -12.87 -26.60 -6.45
CA TYR A 929 -12.31 -26.68 -7.81
C TYR A 929 -11.24 -25.60 -7.98
N VAL A 930 -9.97 -26.00 -8.07
CA VAL A 930 -8.84 -25.08 -8.11
C VAL A 930 -8.29 -24.96 -9.53
N ARG A 931 -8.46 -23.79 -10.14
CA ARG A 931 -7.97 -23.50 -11.48
C ARG A 931 -6.47 -23.21 -11.52
N ILE A 932 -5.74 -23.98 -12.33
CA ILE A 932 -4.32 -23.80 -12.66
C ILE A 932 -4.21 -23.40 -14.13
N ASP A 933 -3.72 -22.19 -14.41
CA ASP A 933 -3.47 -21.73 -15.78
C ASP A 933 -2.21 -22.41 -16.36
N ALA A 934 -2.21 -22.76 -17.65
CA ALA A 934 -1.10 -23.46 -18.30
C ALA A 934 0.25 -22.71 -18.24
N ARG A 935 0.21 -21.39 -18.00
CA ARG A 935 1.41 -20.56 -17.74
C ARG A 935 2.18 -21.02 -16.49
N ALA A 936 1.52 -21.58 -15.48
CA ALA A 936 2.16 -22.04 -14.23
C ALA A 936 3.08 -23.26 -14.41
N LEU A 937 3.01 -23.95 -15.55
CA LEU A 937 3.86 -25.09 -15.93
C LEU A 937 5.08 -24.65 -16.76
N ARG A 938 5.03 -23.44 -17.31
CA ARG A 938 6.04 -22.88 -18.20
C ARG A 938 7.20 -22.27 -17.43
N HIS A 939 8.22 -21.85 -18.16
CA HIS A 939 9.27 -20.94 -17.71
C HIS A 939 9.58 -19.94 -18.84
N TRP A 940 10.16 -18.79 -18.51
CA TRP A 940 10.70 -17.89 -19.53
C TRP A 940 12.08 -18.38 -19.97
N CYS A 941 12.29 -18.54 -21.27
CA CYS A 941 13.58 -18.90 -21.85
C CYS A 941 14.17 -17.67 -22.57
N PRO A 942 15.16 -16.96 -21.98
CA PRO A 942 15.78 -15.79 -22.61
C PRO A 942 16.41 -16.10 -23.98
N ALA A 943 16.91 -17.33 -24.18
CA ALA A 943 17.50 -17.75 -25.44
C ALA A 943 16.48 -17.92 -26.59
N GLU A 944 15.21 -18.18 -26.26
CA GLU A 944 14.10 -18.25 -27.22
C GLU A 944 13.25 -16.96 -27.25
N GLY A 945 13.46 -16.04 -26.30
CA GLY A 945 12.66 -14.82 -26.15
C GLY A 945 11.19 -15.12 -25.83
N GLY A 946 10.89 -16.20 -25.10
CA GLY A 946 9.51 -16.67 -24.95
C GLY A 946 9.25 -17.65 -23.81
N TRP A 947 7.96 -17.97 -23.63
CA TRP A 947 7.47 -18.91 -22.61
C TRP A 947 7.42 -20.35 -23.11
N THR A 948 8.31 -21.20 -22.59
CA THR A 948 8.46 -22.61 -22.98
C THR A 948 7.90 -23.54 -21.91
N ALA A 949 7.57 -24.79 -22.29
CA ALA A 949 7.17 -25.84 -21.35
C ALA A 949 8.20 -26.96 -21.36
N GLU A 950 8.53 -27.50 -20.19
CA GLU A 950 9.25 -28.78 -20.10
C GLU A 950 8.21 -29.90 -20.09
N PRO A 951 8.19 -30.82 -21.08
CA PRO A 951 7.20 -31.89 -21.11
C PRO A 951 7.36 -32.85 -19.93
N GLY A 952 6.28 -33.53 -19.57
CA GLY A 952 6.23 -34.59 -18.56
C GLY A 952 5.75 -34.13 -17.19
N ARG A 953 6.23 -34.84 -16.16
CA ARG A 953 5.53 -34.95 -14.88
C ARG A 953 5.78 -33.80 -13.91
N PHE A 954 4.70 -33.18 -13.47
CA PHE A 954 4.66 -32.29 -12.30
C PHE A 954 4.00 -32.99 -11.12
N THR A 955 4.49 -32.72 -9.91
CA THR A 955 3.81 -33.10 -8.66
C THR A 955 2.81 -31.99 -8.29
N LEU A 956 1.56 -32.37 -8.06
CA LEU A 956 0.57 -31.51 -7.42
C LEU A 956 0.61 -31.73 -5.90
N LEU A 957 0.55 -30.64 -5.14
CA LEU A 957 0.50 -30.64 -3.68
C LEU A 957 -0.65 -29.74 -3.24
N ALA A 958 -1.63 -30.27 -2.49
CA ALA A 958 -2.81 -29.53 -2.06
C ALA A 958 -2.96 -29.51 -0.54
N GLY A 959 -3.40 -28.37 0.00
CA GLY A 959 -3.57 -28.15 1.43
C GLY A 959 -3.91 -26.70 1.76
N ARG A 960 -3.56 -26.25 2.96
CA ARG A 960 -3.95 -24.94 3.51
C ARG A 960 -2.84 -23.90 3.57
N SER A 961 -1.58 -24.28 3.35
CA SER A 961 -0.45 -23.35 3.35
C SER A 961 0.74 -23.93 2.61
N ALA A 962 1.73 -23.09 2.26
CA ALA A 962 3.02 -23.53 1.73
C ALA A 962 3.83 -24.45 2.68
N GLY A 963 3.37 -24.67 3.92
CA GLY A 963 3.95 -25.62 4.88
C GLY A 963 3.09 -26.85 5.20
N ASP A 964 1.80 -26.84 4.86
CA ASP A 964 0.81 -27.87 5.24
C ASP A 964 0.02 -28.31 4.00
N LEU A 965 0.54 -29.34 3.33
CA LEU A 965 0.08 -29.90 2.05
C LEU A 965 -0.09 -31.43 2.18
N PRO A 966 -1.17 -31.90 2.84
CA PRO A 966 -1.36 -33.32 3.13
C PRO A 966 -1.70 -34.17 1.91
N LEU A 967 -2.19 -33.55 0.82
CA LEU A 967 -2.59 -34.26 -0.39
C LEU A 967 -1.51 -34.12 -1.48
N ARG A 968 -1.24 -35.22 -2.18
CA ARG A 968 -0.28 -35.28 -3.29
C ARG A 968 -0.90 -35.96 -4.51
N GLY A 969 -0.67 -35.38 -5.68
CA GLY A 969 -1.15 -35.87 -6.97
C GLY A 969 -0.13 -35.66 -8.08
N VAL A 970 -0.58 -35.83 -9.32
CA VAL A 970 0.25 -35.79 -10.53
C VAL A 970 -0.47 -35.01 -11.61
N LEU A 971 0.28 -34.21 -12.35
CA LEU A 971 -0.14 -33.59 -13.60
C LEU A 971 0.94 -33.90 -14.65
N GLU A 972 0.55 -34.57 -15.73
CA GLU A 972 1.39 -34.74 -16.92
C GLU A 972 1.06 -33.59 -17.89
N ALA A 973 2.08 -32.96 -18.47
CA ALA A 973 1.93 -31.75 -19.29
C ALA A 973 2.86 -31.75 -20.53
#